data_AF-A0A7X5RJZ2-F1
#
_entry.id   AF-A0A7X5RJZ2-F1
#
_cell.length_a   1.000
_cell.length_b   1.000
_cell.length_c   1.000
_cell.angle_alpha   90.00
_cell.angle_beta   90.00
_cell.angle_gamma   90.00
#
_symmetry.space_group_name_H-M   'P 1'
#
loop_
_entity.id
_entity.type
_entity.pdbx_description
1 polymer ?
#
loop_
_entity_poly.entity_id
_entity_poly.type
_entity_poly.pdbx_seq_one_letter_code
_entity_poly.pdbx_strand_id
1 'polypeptide(L)'
;MDNEINSDESGRPIVLITGASGNIGTQICRRLSEKYTTIGLDREKSESADESYSCDLTSDDSIELAMYKIRENHGKRIAAVVHLAAYFDFTGEPNPLYDEVNVQGTKRLLKGLSKFSVERFIYSSTMLVHEAGVPGQKVDENSPIAPAWEYPKSKAKTEQVIKENSGDMPYSILRLAGLYDDETAVPTLSHQMARVYERDFKSHVYAGDLMAGQAFIHQEDMIDVFDKVIALRSALPKAHTLLAGEEEVMSYQALQNRLGKLLFKESEWNTINVPDAFAKAGAWMQVKAEPAVPDAIDHGEKPFIKPFMIDLASQHYHLDISRAKAQLDWQPKHRIYDKLKTLTSNLKSDPSTWYKKNGITRPDWVEISSEKNKNSHKIRKQYEKHYRSQHQGSLWAHFLNMGIAFWLLSAPTILGYVSQAMSVSNYISAIALFVFSSLALSWRMGWARWGAALVGIWLLCAPLFFWTSSAAGYLNDTLVGMLIIGFAVCTRPTPGVSNVAAETGPAIPDGWDFNPSEWVQRIPIIVLAFVGFFISRYLCAYQLGHIDAVWDPFFSGLASDPQNGTEEIITSSFSKAWPVPDAGLGAMTYALEILTGLIGSTRRWRTMPWLVMLFGIMIVPLGAISIFFIIIQPILMGTWCTLCLIAAAAMLIQIPYSLDELVATSAFLYRRKKQGRPLLRIFFTGDTDEGAAEKLNTTEFERPVGTIIKDVVGGGVTFPVNLILCLPIGIWLMFTRITLGAEGGMANADHIIGSLVITVVVIALAETGRAARFALMPLGAALLVTPFVYGAGGISIAASIICSALLIGLSLRKGNIHNSYGLWDKAIV
;
A
#
# COMPACT_ATOMS: atom_id res chain seq x y z
N MET A 1 -90.50 -4.28 9.95
CA MET A 1 -90.34 -3.11 10.84
C MET A 1 -88.97 -3.22 11.48
N ASP A 2 -87.90 -3.29 10.69
CA ASP A 2 -87.34 -2.27 9.78
C ASP A 2 -86.36 -1.39 10.56
N ASN A 3 -85.07 -1.67 10.46
CA ASN A 3 -84.27 -1.04 9.42
C ASN A 3 -82.87 -1.65 9.32
N GLU A 4 -82.55 -1.97 8.08
CA GLU A 4 -81.23 -2.22 7.50
C GLU A 4 -80.41 -0.91 7.46
N ILE A 5 -79.10 -1.03 7.15
CA ILE A 5 -78.09 0.01 6.85
C ILE A 5 -77.35 0.52 8.11
N ASN A 6 -76.07 0.19 8.35
CA ASN A 6 -74.92 0.56 7.51
C ASN A 6 -73.76 -0.45 7.59
N SER A 7 -73.33 -0.93 6.43
CA SER A 7 -72.02 -1.50 6.15
C SER A 7 -71.01 -0.36 5.88
N ASP A 8 -69.97 -0.22 6.71
CA ASP A 8 -68.76 0.61 6.49
C ASP A 8 -67.83 0.40 7.70
N GLU A 9 -66.53 0.06 7.66
CA GLU A 9 -65.51 -0.01 6.61
C GLU A 9 -64.61 -1.25 6.87
N SER A 10 -64.47 -2.16 5.89
CA SER A 10 -63.58 -3.33 6.02
C SER A 10 -62.11 -2.95 5.80
N GLY A 11 -61.43 -2.52 6.86
CA GLY A 11 -59.98 -2.28 6.83
C GLY A 11 -59.18 -3.57 6.58
N ARG A 12 -58.07 -3.46 5.84
CA ARG A 12 -57.07 -4.55 5.72
C ARG A 12 -56.62 -4.98 7.13
N PRO A 13 -56.42 -6.28 7.42
CA PRO A 13 -55.95 -6.71 8.73
C PRO A 13 -54.59 -6.09 9.07
N ILE A 14 -54.34 -5.84 10.35
CA ILE A 14 -53.17 -5.07 10.79
C ILE A 14 -51.97 -5.98 11.02
N VAL A 15 -50.83 -5.59 10.45
CA VAL A 15 -49.53 -6.19 10.74
C VAL A 15 -48.62 -5.13 11.36
N LEU A 16 -48.25 -5.33 12.62
CA LEU A 16 -47.33 -4.48 13.35
C LEU A 16 -45.89 -4.96 13.12
N ILE A 17 -44.96 -4.10 12.73
CA ILE A 17 -43.60 -4.47 12.39
C ILE A 17 -42.63 -3.63 13.23
N THR A 18 -41.87 -4.26 14.12
CA THR A 18 -40.74 -3.56 14.78
C THR A 18 -39.49 -3.66 13.92
N GLY A 19 -38.63 -2.65 13.93
CA GLY A 19 -37.47 -2.62 13.02
C GLY A 19 -37.90 -2.25 11.59
N ALA A 20 -39.01 -1.52 11.45
CA ALA A 20 -39.66 -1.26 10.17
C ALA A 20 -38.90 -0.30 9.25
N SER A 21 -37.97 0.50 9.78
CA SER A 21 -37.10 1.36 8.94
C SER A 21 -35.82 0.62 8.51
N GLY A 22 -35.55 -0.56 9.08
CA GLY A 22 -34.42 -1.41 8.69
C GLY A 22 -34.58 -2.07 7.32
N ASN A 23 -33.50 -2.68 6.82
CA ASN A 23 -33.44 -3.32 5.50
C ASN A 23 -34.54 -4.39 5.32
N ILE A 24 -34.69 -5.28 6.32
CA ILE A 24 -35.69 -6.36 6.28
C ILE A 24 -37.11 -5.78 6.45
N GLY A 25 -37.29 -4.89 7.42
CA GLY A 25 -38.60 -4.30 7.74
C GLY A 25 -39.21 -3.57 6.56
N THR A 26 -38.41 -2.75 5.88
CA THR A 26 -38.81 -2.00 4.67
C THR A 26 -39.40 -2.92 3.59
N GLN A 27 -38.75 -4.06 3.33
CA GLN A 27 -39.19 -4.98 2.30
C GLN A 27 -40.42 -5.80 2.71
N ILE A 28 -40.53 -6.15 4.00
CA ILE A 28 -41.73 -6.80 4.53
C ILE A 28 -42.93 -5.84 4.46
N CYS A 29 -42.78 -4.58 4.83
CA CYS A 29 -43.86 -3.58 4.68
C CYS A 29 -44.35 -3.51 3.23
N ARG A 30 -43.43 -3.39 2.26
CA ARG A 30 -43.75 -3.36 0.82
C ARG A 30 -44.42 -4.64 0.32
N ARG A 31 -44.00 -5.81 0.79
CA ARG A 31 -44.62 -7.09 0.41
C ARG A 31 -46.05 -7.21 0.93
N LEU A 32 -46.32 -6.67 2.11
CA LEU A 32 -47.59 -6.85 2.81
C LEU A 32 -48.60 -5.73 2.56
N SER A 33 -48.18 -4.56 2.08
CA SER A 33 -49.03 -3.37 1.93
C SER A 33 -50.27 -3.58 1.07
N GLU A 34 -50.27 -4.49 0.10
CA GLU A 34 -51.48 -4.75 -0.70
C GLU A 34 -52.54 -5.55 0.08
N LYS A 35 -52.13 -6.36 1.07
CA LYS A 35 -53.00 -7.32 1.78
C LYS A 35 -53.32 -6.91 3.22
N TYR A 36 -52.44 -6.14 3.85
CA TYR A 36 -52.45 -5.82 5.28
C TYR A 36 -52.16 -4.34 5.50
N THR A 37 -52.80 -3.71 6.48
CA THR A 37 -52.39 -2.39 6.97
C THR A 37 -51.13 -2.55 7.80
N THR A 38 -50.02 -2.04 7.31
CA THR A 38 -48.70 -2.18 7.92
C THR A 38 -48.44 -1.01 8.88
N ILE A 39 -48.18 -1.32 10.14
CA ILE A 39 -47.84 -0.32 11.17
C ILE A 39 -46.39 -0.54 11.58
N GLY A 40 -45.52 0.44 11.30
CA GLY A 40 -44.10 0.38 11.61
C GLY A 40 -43.76 0.97 12.98
N LEU A 41 -43.03 0.21 13.79
CA LEU A 41 -42.41 0.66 15.05
C LEU A 41 -40.89 0.67 14.91
N ASP A 42 -40.29 1.83 15.12
CA ASP A 42 -38.84 1.97 15.10
C ASP A 42 -38.44 3.29 15.80
N ARG A 43 -37.15 3.53 16.03
CA ARG A 43 -36.69 4.81 16.57
C ARG A 43 -36.96 5.95 15.59
N GLU A 44 -36.75 5.68 14.30
CA GLU A 44 -37.03 6.58 13.18
C GLU A 44 -38.25 6.10 12.39
N LYS A 45 -39.12 7.00 11.94
CA LYS A 45 -40.33 6.59 11.21
C LYS A 45 -39.97 5.87 9.91
N SER A 46 -40.65 4.76 9.63
CA SER A 46 -40.53 4.06 8.35
C SER A 46 -41.40 4.71 7.29
N GLU A 47 -40.82 5.02 6.13
CA GLU A 47 -41.55 5.56 4.97
C GLU A 47 -42.29 4.47 4.17
N SER A 48 -41.95 3.19 4.39
CA SER A 48 -42.55 2.08 3.64
C SER A 48 -43.72 1.42 4.34
N ALA A 49 -44.02 1.77 5.59
CA ALA A 49 -45.23 1.33 6.30
C ALA A 49 -46.41 2.27 5.99
N ASP A 50 -47.64 1.76 6.00
CA ASP A 50 -48.85 2.59 5.84
C ASP A 50 -48.95 3.65 6.96
N GLU A 51 -48.55 3.29 8.18
CA GLU A 51 -48.39 4.20 9.31
C GLU A 51 -47.13 3.86 10.11
N SER A 52 -46.49 4.84 10.74
CA SER A 52 -45.31 4.61 11.58
C SER A 52 -45.26 5.44 12.85
N TYR A 53 -44.93 4.78 13.96
CA TYR A 53 -44.77 5.37 15.29
C TYR A 53 -43.32 5.22 15.77
N SER A 54 -42.80 6.30 16.36
CA SER A 54 -41.50 6.24 17.05
C SER A 54 -41.64 5.39 18.31
N CYS A 55 -40.79 4.39 18.48
CA CYS A 55 -40.81 3.45 19.58
C CYS A 55 -39.39 3.00 19.94
N ASP A 56 -38.96 3.32 21.16
CA ASP A 56 -37.71 2.84 21.73
C ASP A 56 -37.99 1.65 22.65
N LEU A 57 -37.49 0.47 22.27
CA LEU A 57 -37.71 -0.76 23.02
C LEU A 57 -36.99 -0.79 24.38
N THR A 58 -36.08 0.15 24.63
CA THR A 58 -35.42 0.29 25.94
C THR A 58 -36.31 1.01 26.97
N SER A 59 -37.41 1.64 26.53
CA SER A 59 -38.28 2.48 27.36
C SER A 59 -39.70 1.91 27.45
N ASP A 60 -40.14 1.62 28.67
CA ASP A 60 -41.52 1.21 28.96
C ASP A 60 -42.54 2.29 28.53
N ASP A 61 -42.27 3.56 28.81
CA ASP A 61 -43.13 4.70 28.44
C ASP A 61 -43.28 4.85 26.91
N SER A 62 -42.18 4.63 26.17
CA SER A 62 -42.20 4.70 24.71
C SER A 62 -43.08 3.61 24.10
N ILE A 63 -42.96 2.38 24.60
CA ILE A 63 -43.80 1.25 24.17
C ILE A 63 -45.25 1.52 24.56
N GLU A 64 -45.53 1.95 25.79
CA GLU A 64 -46.90 2.21 26.24
C GLU A 64 -47.56 3.32 25.41
N LEU A 65 -46.85 4.40 25.09
CA LEU A 65 -47.36 5.47 24.23
C LEU A 65 -47.65 4.98 22.80
N ALA A 66 -46.75 4.20 22.20
CA ALA A 66 -46.95 3.64 20.86
C ALA A 66 -48.17 2.68 20.85
N MET A 67 -48.24 1.77 21.82
CA MET A 67 -49.37 0.84 21.97
C MET A 67 -50.69 1.57 22.24
N TYR A 68 -50.68 2.65 23.04
CA TYR A 68 -51.87 3.47 23.28
C TYR A 68 -52.41 4.06 21.97
N LYS A 69 -51.54 4.70 21.18
CA LYS A 69 -51.93 5.34 19.92
C LYS A 69 -52.45 4.33 18.89
N ILE A 70 -51.77 3.19 18.75
CA ILE A 70 -52.21 2.12 17.85
C ILE A 70 -53.60 1.62 18.27
N ARG A 71 -53.81 1.42 19.57
CA ARG A 71 -55.10 0.94 20.09
C ARG A 71 -56.22 1.95 19.90
N GLU A 72 -55.93 3.23 20.07
CA GLU A 72 -56.88 4.33 19.84
C GLU A 72 -57.29 4.38 18.36
N ASN A 73 -56.31 4.37 17.45
CA ASN A 73 -56.56 4.58 16.02
C ASN A 73 -57.11 3.34 15.31
N HIS A 74 -56.78 2.14 15.79
CA HIS A 74 -57.04 0.89 15.06
C HIS A 74 -57.73 -0.21 15.86
N GLY A 75 -58.01 0.03 17.14
CA GLY A 75 -58.60 -0.96 18.03
C GLY A 75 -57.63 -2.03 18.54
N LYS A 76 -58.16 -3.14 19.03
CA LYS A 76 -57.39 -4.15 19.81
C LYS A 76 -56.93 -5.36 18.99
N ARG A 77 -57.34 -5.52 17.74
CA ARG A 77 -57.08 -6.73 16.96
C ARG A 77 -55.85 -6.55 16.06
N ILE A 78 -54.87 -7.43 16.20
CA ILE A 78 -53.64 -7.43 15.38
C ILE A 78 -53.52 -8.80 14.73
N ALA A 79 -53.44 -8.85 13.40
CA ALA A 79 -53.30 -10.10 12.66
C ALA A 79 -51.91 -10.71 12.91
N ALA A 80 -50.85 -9.91 12.82
CA ALA A 80 -49.52 -10.38 13.20
C ALA A 80 -48.64 -9.25 13.75
N VAL A 81 -47.72 -9.61 14.63
CA VAL A 81 -46.59 -8.76 15.03
C VAL A 81 -45.32 -9.37 14.49
N VAL A 82 -44.57 -8.66 13.64
CA VAL A 82 -43.27 -9.08 13.13
C VAL A 82 -42.17 -8.35 13.90
N HIS A 83 -41.47 -9.08 14.77
CA HIS A 83 -40.44 -8.54 15.63
C HIS A 83 -39.04 -8.71 15.01
N LEU A 84 -38.55 -7.65 14.34
CA LEU A 84 -37.21 -7.59 13.71
C LEU A 84 -36.22 -6.72 14.48
N ALA A 85 -36.71 -5.79 15.32
CA ALA A 85 -35.86 -4.87 16.05
C ALA A 85 -34.91 -5.64 16.99
N ALA A 86 -33.62 -5.45 16.77
CA ALA A 86 -32.55 -6.02 17.59
C ALA A 86 -31.27 -5.19 17.44
N TYR A 87 -30.51 -5.05 18.51
CA TYR A 87 -29.12 -4.68 18.48
C TYR A 87 -28.27 -5.83 17.94
N PHE A 88 -27.32 -5.50 17.06
CA PHE A 88 -26.40 -6.43 16.44
C PHE A 88 -25.06 -5.76 16.17
N ASP A 89 -23.98 -6.44 16.53
CA ASP A 89 -22.63 -6.10 16.11
C ASP A 89 -21.84 -7.36 15.73
N PHE A 90 -20.71 -7.15 15.03
CA PHE A 90 -19.71 -8.20 14.76
C PHE A 90 -18.48 -8.01 15.65
N THR A 91 -18.64 -7.42 16.84
CA THR A 91 -17.50 -7.19 17.74
C THR A 91 -17.03 -8.51 18.34
N GLY A 92 -17.98 -9.40 18.66
CA GLY A 92 -17.77 -10.63 19.42
C GLY A 92 -17.65 -10.37 20.93
N GLU A 93 -17.77 -9.10 21.35
CA GLU A 93 -17.63 -8.69 22.74
C GLU A 93 -19.01 -8.56 23.41
N PRO A 94 -19.09 -8.78 24.73
CA PRO A 94 -20.31 -8.49 25.48
C PRO A 94 -20.68 -7.01 25.37
N ASN A 95 -21.92 -6.73 25.01
CA ASN A 95 -22.47 -5.37 24.99
C ASN A 95 -23.80 -5.36 25.76
N PRO A 96 -24.00 -4.44 26.74
CA PRO A 96 -25.27 -4.33 27.47
C PRO A 96 -26.50 -4.21 26.58
N LEU A 97 -26.36 -3.61 25.39
CA LEU A 97 -27.45 -3.47 24.43
C LEU A 97 -28.02 -4.81 23.95
N TYR A 98 -27.23 -5.90 23.99
CA TYR A 98 -27.73 -7.25 23.71
C TYR A 98 -28.79 -7.70 24.72
N ASP A 99 -28.70 -7.27 25.98
CA ASP A 99 -29.71 -7.57 26.99
C ASP A 99 -30.83 -6.52 26.95
N GLU A 100 -30.48 -5.23 26.99
CA GLU A 100 -31.44 -4.13 27.12
C GLU A 100 -32.41 -4.05 25.94
N VAL A 101 -31.90 -4.18 24.70
CA VAL A 101 -32.70 -4.06 23.48
C VAL A 101 -33.32 -5.40 23.11
N ASN A 102 -32.51 -6.47 23.04
CA ASN A 102 -33.00 -7.74 22.47
C ASN A 102 -33.76 -8.59 23.48
N VAL A 103 -33.36 -8.63 24.75
CA VAL A 103 -33.97 -9.52 25.74
C VAL A 103 -35.06 -8.77 26.49
N GLN A 104 -34.69 -7.69 27.18
CA GLN A 104 -35.63 -6.88 27.95
C GLN A 104 -36.58 -6.10 27.04
N GLY A 105 -36.10 -5.57 25.92
CA GLY A 105 -36.96 -4.86 24.96
C GLY A 105 -38.06 -5.75 24.38
N THR A 106 -37.75 -7.01 24.03
CA THR A 106 -38.78 -7.99 23.65
C THR A 106 -39.76 -8.27 24.79
N LYS A 107 -39.27 -8.42 26.03
CA LYS A 107 -40.14 -8.62 27.20
C LYS A 107 -41.11 -7.46 27.40
N ARG A 108 -40.63 -6.21 27.28
CA ARG A 108 -41.47 -5.01 27.37
C ARG A 108 -42.49 -4.95 26.23
N LEU A 109 -42.09 -5.30 25.01
CA LEU A 109 -42.98 -5.36 23.86
C LEU A 109 -44.11 -6.37 24.09
N LEU A 110 -43.78 -7.59 24.52
CA LEU A 110 -44.78 -8.63 24.85
C LEU A 110 -45.74 -8.15 25.95
N LYS A 111 -45.22 -7.47 26.98
CA LYS A 111 -46.05 -6.86 28.04
C LYS A 111 -47.00 -5.79 27.47
N GLY A 112 -46.52 -4.93 26.57
CA GLY A 112 -47.33 -3.92 25.89
C GLY A 112 -48.43 -4.52 25.02
N LEU A 113 -48.15 -5.65 24.37
CA LEU A 113 -49.08 -6.39 23.53
C LEU A 113 -50.16 -7.15 24.32
N SER A 114 -50.01 -7.32 25.64
CA SER A 114 -50.99 -8.04 26.48
C SER A 114 -52.39 -7.40 26.49
N LYS A 115 -52.49 -6.12 26.11
CA LYS A 115 -53.76 -5.37 25.97
C LYS A 115 -54.44 -5.55 24.60
N PHE A 116 -53.85 -6.34 23.69
CA PHE A 116 -54.33 -6.63 22.34
C PHE A 116 -54.70 -8.10 22.15
N SER A 117 -55.54 -8.38 21.16
CA SER A 117 -55.77 -9.72 20.62
C SER A 117 -54.87 -9.91 19.40
N VAL A 118 -53.71 -10.52 19.62
CA VAL A 118 -52.70 -10.79 18.59
C VAL A 118 -52.87 -12.23 18.08
N GLU A 119 -53.15 -12.41 16.79
CA GLU A 119 -53.34 -13.76 16.22
C GLU A 119 -52.00 -14.50 16.04
N ARG A 120 -50.89 -13.77 15.86
CA ARG A 120 -49.53 -14.33 15.88
C ARG A 120 -48.43 -13.31 16.18
N PHE A 121 -47.50 -13.67 17.06
CA PHE A 121 -46.23 -12.96 17.24
C PHE A 121 -45.10 -13.70 16.49
N ILE A 122 -44.38 -13.04 15.59
CA ILE A 122 -43.35 -13.63 14.74
C ILE A 122 -42.01 -13.02 15.11
N TYR A 123 -41.04 -13.83 15.51
CA TYR A 123 -39.70 -13.38 15.89
C TYR A 123 -38.64 -13.80 14.88
N SER A 124 -37.81 -12.84 14.49
CA SER A 124 -36.62 -13.09 13.65
C SER A 124 -35.44 -13.53 14.52
N SER A 125 -35.28 -14.84 14.65
CA SER A 125 -34.13 -15.50 15.26
C SER A 125 -33.11 -15.91 14.19
N THR A 126 -32.11 -16.70 14.56
CA THR A 126 -31.01 -17.15 13.69
C THR A 126 -30.77 -18.64 13.84
N MET A 127 -30.32 -19.33 12.79
CA MET A 127 -29.86 -20.72 12.88
C MET A 127 -28.67 -20.91 13.84
N LEU A 128 -27.88 -19.85 14.07
CA LEU A 128 -26.69 -19.87 14.91
C LEU A 128 -26.98 -20.08 16.42
N VAL A 129 -28.26 -20.16 16.82
CA VAL A 129 -28.65 -20.57 18.18
C VAL A 129 -28.39 -22.05 18.42
N HIS A 130 -28.37 -22.86 17.36
CA HIS A 130 -28.13 -24.29 17.46
C HIS A 130 -26.67 -24.61 17.75
N GLU A 131 -26.45 -25.78 18.35
CA GLU A 131 -25.13 -26.41 18.33
C GLU A 131 -24.70 -26.67 16.88
N ALA A 132 -23.46 -26.33 16.54
CA ALA A 132 -22.93 -26.54 15.20
C ALA A 132 -22.77 -28.04 14.92
N GLY A 133 -23.18 -28.48 13.73
CA GLY A 133 -22.95 -29.84 13.27
C GLY A 133 -21.54 -30.03 12.71
N VAL A 134 -21.31 -31.22 12.15
CA VAL A 134 -20.16 -31.54 11.29
C VAL A 134 -20.61 -31.84 9.86
N PRO A 135 -19.72 -31.72 8.86
CA PRO A 135 -20.07 -32.07 7.48
C PRO A 135 -20.77 -33.43 7.37
N GLY A 136 -21.95 -33.44 6.73
CA GLY A 136 -22.80 -34.63 6.59
C GLY A 136 -23.96 -34.71 7.59
N GLN A 137 -23.98 -33.88 8.65
CA GLN A 137 -25.12 -33.75 9.56
C GLN A 137 -26.01 -32.58 9.16
N LYS A 138 -27.33 -32.73 9.35
CA LYS A 138 -28.31 -31.66 9.22
C LYS A 138 -28.80 -31.21 10.60
N VAL A 139 -29.09 -29.92 10.73
CA VAL A 139 -29.69 -29.25 11.89
C VAL A 139 -31.18 -29.05 11.58
N ASP A 140 -32.03 -29.55 12.45
CA ASP A 140 -33.49 -29.34 12.44
C ASP A 140 -33.93 -28.47 13.64
N GLU A 141 -35.22 -28.15 13.75
CA GLU A 141 -35.68 -27.27 14.83
C GLU A 141 -35.57 -27.88 16.25
N ASN A 142 -35.42 -29.20 16.34
CA ASN A 142 -35.31 -29.95 17.59
C ASN A 142 -33.86 -30.18 18.02
N SER A 143 -32.91 -29.86 17.15
CA SER A 143 -31.48 -29.98 17.41
C SER A 143 -31.07 -29.12 18.62
N PRO A 144 -30.03 -29.52 19.39
CA PRO A 144 -29.61 -28.82 20.60
C PRO A 144 -29.34 -27.33 20.38
N ILE A 145 -29.60 -26.52 21.42
CA ILE A 145 -29.37 -25.06 21.43
C ILE A 145 -28.10 -24.79 22.23
N ALA A 146 -26.99 -24.51 21.53
CA ALA A 146 -25.68 -24.22 22.12
C ALA A 146 -24.98 -23.06 21.38
N PRO A 147 -25.49 -21.83 21.49
CA PRO A 147 -24.94 -20.67 20.79
C PRO A 147 -23.50 -20.37 21.22
N ALA A 148 -22.59 -20.25 20.24
CA ALA A 148 -21.15 -20.17 20.51
C ALA A 148 -20.62 -18.78 20.89
N TRP A 149 -21.36 -17.70 20.62
CA TRP A 149 -20.90 -16.31 20.83
C TRP A 149 -22.05 -15.37 21.22
N GLU A 150 -21.75 -14.13 21.59
CA GLU A 150 -22.70 -13.22 22.27
C GLU A 150 -23.98 -12.92 21.47
N TYR A 151 -23.88 -12.72 20.16
CA TYR A 151 -25.05 -12.46 19.32
C TYR A 151 -26.09 -13.61 19.32
N PRO A 152 -25.73 -14.87 18.97
CA PRO A 152 -26.71 -15.95 19.03
C PRO A 152 -27.12 -16.31 20.46
N LYS A 153 -26.28 -16.07 21.48
CA LYS A 153 -26.68 -16.20 22.89
C LYS A 153 -27.81 -15.21 23.22
N SER A 154 -27.69 -13.97 22.78
CA SER A 154 -28.74 -12.95 22.91
C SER A 154 -30.05 -13.41 22.24
N LYS A 155 -29.98 -13.90 20.98
CA LYS A 155 -31.15 -14.44 20.27
C LYS A 155 -31.79 -15.63 20.99
N ALA A 156 -30.99 -16.58 21.48
CA ALA A 156 -31.50 -17.74 22.23
C ALA A 156 -32.18 -17.34 23.56
N LYS A 157 -31.63 -16.36 24.28
CA LYS A 157 -32.28 -15.78 25.47
C LYS A 157 -33.61 -15.11 25.12
N THR A 158 -33.68 -14.36 24.01
CA THR A 158 -34.93 -13.76 23.55
C THR A 158 -35.96 -14.82 23.16
N GLU A 159 -35.56 -15.92 22.51
CA GLU A 159 -36.46 -17.05 22.25
C GLU A 159 -37.08 -17.59 23.55
N GLN A 160 -36.27 -17.72 24.62
CA GLN A 160 -36.76 -18.15 25.92
C GLN A 160 -37.73 -17.13 26.55
N VAL A 161 -37.41 -15.84 26.49
CA VAL A 161 -38.32 -14.77 26.95
C VAL A 161 -39.66 -14.84 26.23
N ILE A 162 -39.68 -15.08 24.92
CA ILE A 162 -40.93 -15.22 24.17
C ILE A 162 -41.72 -16.43 24.67
N LYS A 163 -41.06 -17.59 24.83
CA LYS A 163 -41.69 -18.82 25.33
C LYS A 163 -42.31 -18.64 26.72
N GLU A 164 -41.64 -17.90 27.60
CA GLU A 164 -42.08 -17.69 28.98
C GLU A 164 -43.13 -16.58 29.14
N ASN A 165 -43.14 -15.58 28.26
CA ASN A 165 -43.96 -14.36 28.42
C ASN A 165 -45.07 -14.22 27.38
N SER A 166 -45.20 -15.14 26.41
CA SER A 166 -46.29 -15.09 25.41
C SER A 166 -47.66 -15.42 25.99
N GLY A 167 -47.74 -16.15 27.11
CA GLY A 167 -49.00 -16.61 27.69
C GLY A 167 -49.86 -17.35 26.66
N ASP A 168 -51.05 -16.84 26.38
CA ASP A 168 -51.96 -17.41 25.38
C ASP A 168 -51.75 -16.92 23.94
N MET A 169 -50.88 -15.93 23.73
CA MET A 169 -50.56 -15.41 22.41
C MET A 169 -49.78 -16.45 21.59
N PRO A 170 -50.30 -16.88 20.42
CA PRO A 170 -49.56 -17.76 19.52
C PRO A 170 -48.30 -17.07 18.99
N TYR A 171 -47.20 -17.81 18.85
CA TYR A 171 -45.95 -17.28 18.34
C TYR A 171 -45.27 -18.19 17.31
N SER A 172 -44.43 -17.60 16.47
CA SER A 172 -43.55 -18.26 15.52
C SER A 172 -42.14 -17.72 15.66
N ILE A 173 -41.18 -18.60 16.02
CA ILE A 173 -39.76 -18.29 16.05
C ILE A 173 -39.16 -18.75 14.71
N LEU A 174 -38.69 -17.81 13.89
CA LEU A 174 -38.05 -18.10 12.62
C LEU A 174 -36.54 -18.06 12.80
N ARG A 175 -35.88 -19.22 12.76
CA ARG A 175 -34.43 -19.34 12.82
C ARG A 175 -33.87 -19.24 11.40
N LEU A 176 -33.47 -18.03 11.03
CA LEU A 176 -33.07 -17.71 9.66
C LEU A 176 -31.59 -17.99 9.42
N ALA A 177 -31.26 -18.42 8.20
CA ALA A 177 -29.91 -18.58 7.70
C ALA A 177 -29.24 -17.24 7.33
N GLY A 178 -27.98 -17.27 6.88
CA GLY A 178 -27.24 -16.05 6.53
C GLY A 178 -27.86 -15.29 5.35
N LEU A 179 -28.30 -14.06 5.57
CA LEU A 179 -28.99 -13.24 4.57
C LEU A 179 -28.05 -12.76 3.44
N TYR A 180 -28.55 -12.82 2.20
CA TYR A 180 -27.95 -12.13 1.06
C TYR A 180 -29.02 -11.67 0.07
N ASP A 181 -28.64 -10.75 -0.81
CA ASP A 181 -29.43 -10.33 -1.98
C ASP A 181 -28.50 -10.25 -3.22
N ASP A 182 -28.95 -9.58 -4.28
CA ASP A 182 -28.15 -9.45 -5.50
C ASP A 182 -26.95 -8.48 -5.35
N GLU A 183 -26.90 -7.65 -4.32
CA GLU A 183 -25.89 -6.60 -4.10
C GLU A 183 -25.03 -6.81 -2.84
N THR A 184 -25.64 -7.31 -1.77
CA THR A 184 -25.05 -7.44 -0.43
C THR A 184 -25.17 -8.85 0.11
N ALA A 185 -24.28 -9.20 1.02
CA ALA A 185 -24.32 -10.46 1.75
C ALA A 185 -23.87 -10.25 3.20
N VAL A 186 -24.04 -11.27 4.04
CA VAL A 186 -23.48 -11.26 5.40
C VAL A 186 -21.98 -10.92 5.39
N PRO A 187 -21.46 -10.17 6.38
CA PRO A 187 -20.08 -9.71 6.39
C PRO A 187 -19.03 -10.80 6.19
N THR A 188 -19.24 -12.01 6.70
CA THR A 188 -18.31 -13.13 6.51
C THR A 188 -18.13 -13.49 5.02
N LEU A 189 -19.21 -13.50 4.25
CA LEU A 189 -19.16 -13.75 2.80
C LEU A 189 -18.60 -12.55 2.04
N SER A 190 -19.05 -11.33 2.35
CA SER A 190 -18.58 -10.13 1.65
C SER A 190 -17.08 -9.87 1.87
N HIS A 191 -16.57 -10.03 3.10
CA HIS A 191 -15.12 -9.93 3.36
C HIS A 191 -14.32 -11.06 2.72
N GLN A 192 -14.91 -12.26 2.54
CA GLN A 192 -14.26 -13.33 1.79
C GLN A 192 -14.18 -12.99 0.29
N MET A 193 -15.28 -12.48 -0.29
CA MET A 193 -15.30 -11.98 -1.66
C MET A 193 -14.28 -10.87 -1.91
N ALA A 194 -14.20 -9.88 -1.00
CA ALA A 194 -13.23 -8.79 -1.09
C ALA A 194 -11.79 -9.32 -1.06
N ARG A 195 -11.44 -10.18 -0.10
CA ARG A 195 -10.08 -10.78 -0.01
C ARG A 195 -9.71 -11.57 -1.26
N VAL A 196 -10.61 -12.39 -1.79
CA VAL A 196 -10.38 -13.13 -3.04
C VAL A 196 -10.23 -12.16 -4.22
N TYR A 197 -11.10 -11.16 -4.31
CA TYR A 197 -11.03 -10.12 -5.34
C TYR A 197 -9.72 -9.31 -5.30
N GLU A 198 -9.20 -9.02 -4.11
CA GLU A 198 -7.94 -8.31 -3.95
C GLU A 198 -6.71 -9.20 -4.16
N ARG A 199 -6.89 -10.52 -4.27
CA ARG A 199 -5.82 -11.53 -4.18
C ARG A 199 -4.97 -11.33 -2.91
N ASP A 200 -5.63 -10.95 -1.80
CA ASP A 200 -4.99 -10.84 -0.50
C ASP A 200 -4.36 -12.19 -0.14
N PHE A 201 -3.17 -12.20 0.46
CA PHE A 201 -2.57 -13.42 0.99
C PHE A 201 -3.52 -14.19 1.91
N LYS A 202 -4.32 -13.48 2.73
CA LYS A 202 -5.36 -14.04 3.61
C LYS A 202 -6.49 -14.74 2.87
N SER A 203 -6.61 -14.57 1.55
CA SER A 203 -7.55 -15.32 0.72
C SER A 203 -7.08 -16.73 0.39
N HIS A 204 -5.79 -17.03 0.58
CA HIS A 204 -5.18 -18.34 0.33
C HIS A 204 -4.96 -19.15 1.62
N VAL A 205 -5.35 -18.61 2.77
CA VAL A 205 -5.24 -19.30 4.06
C VAL A 205 -6.61 -19.37 4.73
N TYR A 206 -6.89 -20.51 5.34
CA TYR A 206 -8.10 -20.75 6.11
C TYR A 206 -7.73 -21.46 7.40
N ALA A 207 -8.42 -21.18 8.49
CA ALA A 207 -8.26 -21.88 9.76
C ALA A 207 -9.53 -22.70 10.01
N GLY A 208 -9.39 -23.97 10.39
CA GLY A 208 -10.52 -24.88 10.59
C GLY A 208 -10.83 -25.81 9.41
N ASP A 209 -12.00 -26.44 9.46
CA ASP A 209 -12.42 -27.45 8.48
C ASP A 209 -12.88 -26.81 7.15
N LEU A 210 -12.14 -27.08 6.08
CA LEU A 210 -12.44 -26.62 4.72
C LEU A 210 -13.72 -27.22 4.14
N MET A 211 -14.18 -28.37 4.68
CA MET A 211 -15.40 -29.05 4.30
C MET A 211 -16.63 -28.53 5.04
N ALA A 212 -16.43 -27.79 6.14
CA ALA A 212 -17.50 -27.07 6.82
C ALA A 212 -18.07 -25.94 5.95
N GLY A 213 -19.22 -25.42 6.34
CA GLY A 213 -20.00 -24.47 5.57
C GLY A 213 -21.30 -24.14 6.27
N GLN A 214 -22.00 -23.10 5.81
CA GLN A 214 -23.24 -22.63 6.42
C GLN A 214 -24.31 -22.36 5.38
N ALA A 215 -25.57 -22.55 5.76
CA ALA A 215 -26.71 -22.19 4.94
C ALA A 215 -26.85 -20.66 4.81
N PHE A 216 -27.37 -20.25 3.66
CA PHE A 216 -27.72 -18.86 3.35
C PHE A 216 -29.21 -18.77 3.04
N ILE A 217 -29.76 -17.57 2.99
CA ILE A 217 -31.13 -17.32 2.52
C ILE A 217 -31.17 -16.03 1.72
N HIS A 218 -31.77 -16.08 0.53
CA HIS A 218 -31.96 -14.88 -0.28
C HIS A 218 -33.06 -14.00 0.34
N GLN A 219 -32.92 -12.68 0.25
CA GLN A 219 -33.86 -11.72 0.84
C GLN A 219 -35.31 -11.98 0.39
N GLU A 220 -35.56 -12.25 -0.89
CA GLU A 220 -36.90 -12.56 -1.39
C GLU A 220 -37.48 -13.84 -0.80
N ASP A 221 -36.66 -14.89 -0.64
CA ASP A 221 -37.09 -16.16 -0.07
C ASP A 221 -37.39 -16.01 1.42
N MET A 222 -36.57 -15.22 2.13
CA MET A 222 -36.80 -14.87 3.53
C MET A 222 -38.12 -14.11 3.72
N ILE A 223 -38.40 -13.11 2.89
CA ILE A 223 -39.66 -12.35 2.93
C ILE A 223 -40.85 -13.26 2.64
N ASP A 224 -40.70 -14.22 1.72
CA ASP A 224 -41.74 -15.21 1.41
C ASP A 224 -42.11 -16.06 2.64
N VAL A 225 -41.14 -16.44 3.49
CA VAL A 225 -41.42 -17.12 4.77
C VAL A 225 -42.32 -16.26 5.66
N PHE A 226 -42.01 -14.98 5.81
CA PHE A 226 -42.82 -14.08 6.64
C PHE A 226 -44.25 -13.97 6.09
N ASP A 227 -44.44 -13.75 4.78
CA ASP A 227 -45.76 -13.68 4.15
C ASP A 227 -46.55 -14.98 4.38
N LYS A 228 -45.93 -16.15 4.17
CA LYS A 228 -46.55 -17.46 4.40
C LYS A 228 -46.96 -17.68 5.85
N VAL A 229 -46.10 -17.34 6.81
CA VAL A 229 -46.42 -17.48 8.24
C VAL A 229 -47.57 -16.55 8.66
N ILE A 230 -47.62 -15.33 8.12
CA ILE A 230 -48.73 -14.39 8.37
C ILE A 230 -50.02 -14.86 7.71
N ALA A 231 -49.95 -15.39 6.49
CA ALA A 231 -51.12 -15.92 5.77
C ALA A 231 -51.71 -17.16 6.48
N LEU A 232 -50.86 -18.09 6.91
CA LEU A 232 -51.25 -19.34 7.57
C LEU A 232 -51.35 -19.23 9.09
N ARG A 233 -51.30 -18.01 9.63
CA ARG A 233 -51.25 -17.73 11.07
C ARG A 233 -52.38 -18.33 11.90
N SER A 234 -53.51 -18.78 11.34
CA SER A 234 -54.54 -19.44 12.15
C SER A 234 -54.39 -20.98 12.14
N ALA A 235 -53.63 -21.52 11.19
CA ALA A 235 -53.45 -22.95 10.98
C ALA A 235 -52.17 -23.50 11.64
N LEU A 236 -51.14 -22.67 11.88
CA LEU A 236 -49.90 -23.16 12.50
C LEU A 236 -50.08 -23.36 14.03
N PRO A 237 -49.32 -24.28 14.64
CA PRO A 237 -49.35 -24.51 16.08
C PRO A 237 -49.16 -23.23 16.91
N LYS A 238 -49.73 -23.21 18.13
CA LYS A 238 -49.60 -22.06 19.06
C LYS A 238 -48.14 -21.72 19.35
N ALA A 239 -47.32 -22.74 19.64
CA ALA A 239 -45.87 -22.63 19.73
C ALA A 239 -45.26 -23.19 18.45
N HIS A 240 -44.80 -22.31 17.57
CA HIS A 240 -44.24 -22.68 16.28
C HIS A 240 -42.77 -22.23 16.20
N THR A 241 -41.89 -23.11 15.74
CA THR A 241 -40.48 -22.82 15.48
C THR A 241 -40.12 -23.43 14.15
N LEU A 242 -39.38 -22.67 13.34
CA LEU A 242 -39.08 -23.00 11.96
C LEU A 242 -37.66 -22.60 11.58
N LEU A 243 -36.92 -23.49 10.91
CA LEU A 243 -35.69 -23.15 10.21
C LEU A 243 -36.00 -22.72 8.77
N ALA A 244 -35.38 -21.63 8.33
CA ALA A 244 -35.50 -21.19 6.94
C ALA A 244 -34.14 -20.82 6.36
N GLY A 245 -33.79 -21.48 5.26
CA GLY A 245 -32.60 -21.24 4.48
C GLY A 245 -32.49 -22.22 3.33
N GLU A 246 -31.39 -22.10 2.59
CA GLU A 246 -31.00 -23.03 1.55
C GLU A 246 -30.72 -24.41 2.15
N GLU A 247 -31.34 -25.44 1.57
CA GLU A 247 -31.12 -26.83 1.99
C GLU A 247 -29.72 -27.32 1.60
N GLU A 248 -29.16 -26.82 0.50
CA GLU A 248 -27.81 -27.20 0.06
C GLU A 248 -26.77 -26.21 0.59
N VAL A 249 -25.73 -26.73 1.25
CA VAL A 249 -24.63 -25.93 1.79
C VAL A 249 -23.35 -26.19 1.01
N MET A 250 -22.73 -25.11 0.52
CA MET A 250 -21.37 -25.19 -0.01
C MET A 250 -20.35 -25.24 1.12
N SER A 251 -19.35 -26.09 0.97
CA SER A 251 -18.17 -26.02 1.82
C SER A 251 -17.41 -24.70 1.59
N TYR A 252 -16.64 -24.26 2.58
CA TYR A 252 -15.79 -23.07 2.45
C TYR A 252 -14.77 -23.22 1.31
N GLN A 253 -14.25 -24.43 1.08
CA GLN A 253 -13.40 -24.71 -0.09
C GLN A 253 -14.16 -24.55 -1.41
N ALA A 254 -15.36 -25.11 -1.52
CA ALA A 254 -16.18 -25.00 -2.73
C ALA A 254 -16.56 -23.53 -3.02
N LEU A 255 -16.89 -22.77 -1.97
CA LEU A 255 -17.15 -21.34 -2.05
C LEU A 255 -15.93 -20.56 -2.57
N GLN A 256 -14.73 -20.79 -2.03
CA GLN A 256 -13.51 -20.13 -2.51
C GLN A 256 -13.17 -20.50 -3.96
N ASN A 257 -13.25 -21.79 -4.32
CA ASN A 257 -13.06 -22.24 -5.70
C ASN A 257 -14.07 -21.59 -6.66
N ARG A 258 -15.33 -21.49 -6.24
CA ARG A 258 -16.38 -20.83 -7.03
C ARG A 258 -16.07 -19.34 -7.23
N LEU A 259 -15.65 -18.63 -6.19
CA LEU A 259 -15.22 -17.23 -6.29
C LEU A 259 -14.00 -17.06 -7.19
N GLY A 260 -12.99 -17.91 -7.05
CA GLY A 260 -11.80 -17.94 -7.92
C GLY A 260 -12.17 -18.12 -9.39
N LYS A 261 -13.10 -19.06 -9.68
CA LYS A 261 -13.60 -19.31 -11.04
C LYS A 261 -14.36 -18.12 -11.60
N LEU A 262 -15.24 -17.51 -10.80
CA LEU A 262 -16.04 -16.36 -11.24
C LEU A 262 -15.17 -15.12 -11.44
N LEU A 263 -14.25 -14.82 -10.52
CA LEU A 263 -13.44 -13.59 -10.52
C LEU A 263 -12.24 -13.65 -11.47
N PHE A 264 -11.59 -14.81 -11.58
CA PHE A 264 -10.31 -14.97 -12.29
C PHE A 264 -10.26 -16.10 -13.31
N LYS A 265 -11.35 -16.88 -13.47
CA LYS A 265 -11.39 -18.10 -14.29
C LYS A 265 -10.41 -19.19 -13.83
N GLU A 266 -10.03 -19.16 -12.55
CA GLU A 266 -9.20 -20.18 -11.92
C GLU A 266 -10.13 -21.25 -11.31
N SER A 267 -10.04 -22.51 -11.74
CA SER A 267 -10.94 -23.58 -11.27
C SER A 267 -10.68 -23.98 -9.82
N GLU A 268 -9.42 -23.88 -9.38
CA GLU A 268 -8.98 -24.18 -8.03
C GLU A 268 -8.37 -22.92 -7.42
N TRP A 269 -8.90 -22.53 -6.26
CA TRP A 269 -8.34 -21.50 -5.42
C TRP A 269 -7.51 -22.19 -4.34
N ASN A 270 -6.19 -22.22 -4.52
CA ASN A 270 -5.28 -22.88 -3.58
C ASN A 270 -5.46 -22.30 -2.19
N THR A 271 -6.12 -23.07 -1.32
CA THR A 271 -6.43 -22.69 0.06
C THR A 271 -5.64 -23.59 0.98
N ILE A 272 -4.71 -23.00 1.71
CA ILE A 272 -3.83 -23.67 2.65
C ILE A 272 -4.55 -23.67 4.00
N ASN A 273 -4.74 -24.86 4.57
CA ASN A 273 -5.24 -24.97 5.92
C ASN A 273 -4.12 -24.62 6.91
N VAL A 274 -4.36 -23.65 7.78
CA VAL A 274 -3.44 -23.21 8.83
C VAL A 274 -3.97 -23.73 10.16
N PRO A 275 -3.15 -24.43 10.96
CA PRO A 275 -3.60 -24.94 12.25
C PRO A 275 -4.13 -23.82 13.16
N ASP A 276 -5.24 -24.08 13.84
CA ASP A 276 -6.01 -23.09 14.60
C ASP A 276 -5.16 -22.31 15.60
N ALA A 277 -4.21 -22.96 16.28
CA ALA A 277 -3.31 -22.31 17.23
C ALA A 277 -2.45 -21.21 16.57
N PHE A 278 -1.91 -21.48 15.38
CA PHE A 278 -1.11 -20.49 14.63
C PHE A 278 -1.99 -19.37 14.08
N ALA A 279 -3.17 -19.71 13.56
CA ALA A 279 -4.12 -18.73 13.05
C ALA A 279 -4.61 -17.79 14.18
N LYS A 280 -4.92 -18.34 15.35
CA LYS A 280 -5.35 -17.58 16.54
C LYS A 280 -4.25 -16.67 17.06
N ALA A 281 -3.02 -17.17 17.16
CA ALA A 281 -1.86 -16.38 17.54
C ALA A 281 -1.60 -15.23 16.54
N GLY A 282 -1.69 -15.52 15.24
CA GLY A 282 -1.54 -14.52 14.18
C GLY A 282 -2.64 -13.44 14.22
N ALA A 283 -3.91 -13.83 14.39
CA ALA A 283 -5.02 -12.89 14.53
C ALA A 283 -4.89 -12.02 15.79
N TRP A 284 -4.51 -12.62 16.93
CA TRP A 284 -4.27 -11.89 18.17
C TRP A 284 -3.12 -10.89 18.04
N MET A 285 -2.02 -11.29 17.40
CA MET A 285 -0.89 -10.40 17.15
C MET A 285 -1.28 -9.21 16.28
N GLN A 286 -2.09 -9.44 15.22
CA GLN A 286 -2.60 -8.35 14.38
C GLN A 286 -3.49 -7.39 15.17
N VAL A 287 -4.42 -7.89 15.98
CA VAL A 287 -5.30 -7.06 16.82
C VAL A 287 -4.48 -6.23 17.84
N LYS A 288 -3.42 -6.81 18.41
CA LYS A 288 -2.54 -6.09 19.35
C LYS A 288 -1.57 -5.12 18.68
N ALA A 289 -1.19 -5.38 17.44
CA ALA A 289 -0.29 -4.54 16.69
C ALA A 289 -0.98 -3.31 16.09
N GLU A 290 -2.32 -3.32 15.99
CA GLU A 290 -3.09 -2.22 15.39
C GLU A 290 -2.73 -0.82 15.93
N PRO A 291 -2.57 -0.60 17.26
CA PRO A 291 -2.16 0.73 17.76
C PRO A 291 -0.76 1.17 17.31
N ALA A 292 0.07 0.25 16.80
CA ALA A 292 1.42 0.49 16.31
C ALA A 292 1.51 0.47 14.78
N VAL A 293 0.48 -0.03 14.07
CA VAL A 293 0.40 0.04 12.62
C VAL A 293 -0.05 1.46 12.25
N PRO A 294 0.69 2.18 11.39
CA PRO A 294 0.25 3.50 10.97
C PRO A 294 -1.10 3.45 10.24
N ASP A 295 -2.06 4.29 10.65
CA ASP A 295 -3.38 4.44 9.98
C ASP A 295 -3.28 4.66 8.46
N ALA A 296 -2.14 5.19 7.99
CA ALA A 296 -1.84 5.34 6.58
C ALA A 296 -1.73 4.00 5.81
N ILE A 297 -1.69 2.86 6.50
CA ILE A 297 -1.54 1.52 5.92
C ILE A 297 -2.86 0.73 5.99
N ASP A 298 -3.58 0.81 7.11
CA ASP A 298 -4.77 0.00 7.40
C ASP A 298 -6.05 0.83 7.61
N HIS A 299 -5.99 2.14 7.40
CA HIS A 299 -7.07 3.09 7.61
C HIS A 299 -7.56 3.18 9.07
N GLY A 300 -6.75 2.75 10.04
CA GLY A 300 -7.11 2.75 11.46
C GLY A 300 -8.23 1.75 11.79
N GLU A 301 -8.41 0.72 10.96
CA GLU A 301 -9.42 -0.30 11.18
C GLU A 301 -8.82 -1.56 11.81
N LYS A 302 -9.47 -2.01 12.89
CA LYS A 302 -9.16 -3.30 13.49
C LYS A 302 -9.36 -4.43 12.45
N PRO A 303 -8.46 -5.43 12.42
CA PRO A 303 -8.61 -6.58 11.54
C PRO A 303 -9.99 -7.23 11.67
N PHE A 304 -10.66 -7.47 10.54
CA PHE A 304 -11.96 -8.15 10.52
C PHE A 304 -11.89 -9.55 11.15
N ILE A 305 -10.83 -10.31 10.84
CA ILE A 305 -10.62 -11.66 11.40
C ILE A 305 -10.13 -11.51 12.83
N LYS A 306 -10.98 -11.93 13.78
CA LYS A 306 -10.69 -11.91 15.21
C LYS A 306 -10.41 -13.31 15.74
N PRO A 307 -9.68 -13.44 16.87
CA PRO A 307 -9.37 -14.74 17.46
C PRO A 307 -10.59 -15.64 17.68
N PHE A 308 -11.74 -15.11 18.12
CA PHE A 308 -12.95 -15.92 18.34
C PHE A 308 -13.51 -16.48 17.02
N MET A 309 -13.34 -15.80 15.89
CA MET A 309 -13.83 -16.27 14.60
C MET A 309 -13.08 -17.52 14.12
N ILE A 310 -11.84 -17.71 14.58
CA ILE A 310 -11.06 -18.93 14.32
C ILE A 310 -11.71 -20.13 15.00
N ASP A 311 -12.17 -19.96 16.24
CA ASP A 311 -12.88 -21.01 16.99
C ASP A 311 -14.23 -21.37 16.33
N LEU A 312 -14.81 -20.45 15.55
CA LEU A 312 -16.06 -20.65 14.81
C LEU A 312 -15.86 -21.19 13.39
N ALA A 313 -14.64 -21.20 12.87
CA ALA A 313 -14.40 -21.43 11.44
C ALA A 313 -14.72 -22.85 10.97
N SER A 314 -14.70 -23.83 11.88
CA SER A 314 -15.09 -25.22 11.60
C SER A 314 -16.59 -25.49 11.79
N GLN A 315 -17.39 -24.50 12.19
CA GLN A 315 -18.82 -24.72 12.45
C GLN A 315 -19.58 -25.00 11.15
N HIS A 316 -20.37 -26.08 11.15
CA HIS A 316 -21.20 -26.47 10.02
C HIS A 316 -22.69 -26.31 10.33
N TYR A 317 -23.39 -25.55 9.49
CA TYR A 317 -24.84 -25.32 9.60
C TYR A 317 -25.53 -25.70 8.29
N HIS A 318 -25.89 -26.97 8.16
CA HIS A 318 -26.68 -27.50 7.05
C HIS A 318 -28.09 -27.77 7.57
N LEU A 319 -29.10 -27.15 6.96
CA LEU A 319 -30.45 -27.13 7.53
C LEU A 319 -31.33 -28.24 6.96
N ASP A 320 -32.13 -28.85 7.82
CA ASP A 320 -33.31 -29.62 7.43
C ASP A 320 -34.54 -28.70 7.43
N ILE A 321 -35.06 -28.40 6.23
CA ILE A 321 -36.23 -27.52 6.03
C ILE A 321 -37.54 -28.31 5.82
N SER A 322 -37.59 -29.59 6.18
CA SER A 322 -38.77 -30.44 5.99
C SER A 322 -40.02 -29.89 6.65
N ARG A 323 -39.88 -29.23 7.82
CA ARG A 323 -41.00 -28.57 8.51
C ARG A 323 -41.55 -27.39 7.72
N ALA A 324 -40.70 -26.58 7.10
CA ALA A 324 -41.13 -25.45 6.27
C ALA A 324 -41.88 -25.92 5.02
N LYS A 325 -41.40 -27.00 4.38
CA LYS A 325 -42.11 -27.63 3.26
C LYS A 325 -43.48 -28.15 3.69
N ALA A 326 -43.54 -28.89 4.80
CA ALA A 326 -44.78 -29.53 5.25
C ALA A 326 -45.84 -28.55 5.77
N GLN A 327 -45.43 -27.51 6.50
CA GLN A 327 -46.37 -26.62 7.20
C GLN A 327 -46.68 -25.33 6.43
N LEU A 328 -45.77 -24.86 5.56
CA LEU A 328 -45.93 -23.61 4.81
C LEU A 328 -46.02 -23.79 3.29
N ASP A 329 -45.75 -25.00 2.78
CA ASP A 329 -45.47 -25.21 1.35
C ASP A 329 -44.41 -24.22 0.86
N TRP A 330 -43.32 -24.12 1.63
CA TRP A 330 -42.22 -23.19 1.39
C TRP A 330 -40.91 -23.93 1.12
N GLN A 331 -40.20 -23.46 0.10
CA GLN A 331 -38.82 -23.84 -0.21
C GLN A 331 -38.10 -22.65 -0.86
N PRO A 332 -36.77 -22.49 -0.67
CA PRO A 332 -36.03 -21.40 -1.26
C PRO A 332 -36.03 -21.51 -2.79
N LYS A 333 -36.29 -20.39 -3.47
CA LYS A 333 -36.26 -20.32 -4.95
C LYS A 333 -34.89 -19.92 -5.46
N HIS A 334 -34.04 -19.34 -4.61
CA HIS A 334 -32.70 -18.91 -4.95
C HIS A 334 -31.64 -19.78 -4.27
N ARG A 335 -30.47 -19.84 -4.90
CA ARG A 335 -29.30 -20.54 -4.41
C ARG A 335 -28.08 -19.64 -4.45
N ILE A 336 -27.32 -19.59 -3.36
CA ILE A 336 -26.13 -18.75 -3.25
C ILE A 336 -25.11 -19.13 -4.32
N TYR A 337 -25.00 -20.42 -4.65
CA TYR A 337 -24.12 -20.92 -5.72
C TYR A 337 -24.31 -20.19 -7.06
N ASP A 338 -25.57 -19.94 -7.43
CA ASP A 338 -25.94 -19.25 -8.66
C ASP A 338 -25.81 -17.74 -8.52
N LYS A 339 -26.30 -17.21 -7.38
CA LYS A 339 -26.31 -15.77 -7.08
C LYS A 339 -24.93 -15.16 -6.84
N LEU A 340 -23.92 -15.97 -6.50
CA LEU A 340 -22.51 -15.55 -6.52
C LEU A 340 -22.09 -14.97 -7.87
N LYS A 341 -22.67 -15.44 -8.99
CA LYS A 341 -22.40 -14.87 -10.32
C LYS A 341 -22.90 -13.41 -10.40
N THR A 342 -24.07 -13.11 -9.84
CA THR A 342 -24.64 -11.76 -9.79
C THR A 342 -23.81 -10.87 -8.87
N LEU A 343 -23.56 -11.31 -7.64
CA LEU A 343 -22.76 -10.58 -6.65
C LEU A 343 -21.35 -10.23 -7.19
N THR A 344 -20.67 -11.20 -7.80
CA THR A 344 -19.34 -10.95 -8.41
C THR A 344 -19.42 -10.10 -9.68
N SER A 345 -20.52 -10.13 -10.43
CA SER A 345 -20.74 -9.23 -11.58
C SER A 345 -20.89 -7.79 -11.11
N ASN A 346 -21.67 -7.57 -10.05
CA ASN A 346 -21.90 -6.25 -9.45
C ASN A 346 -20.61 -5.66 -8.87
N LEU A 347 -19.80 -6.49 -8.19
CA LEU A 347 -18.45 -6.10 -7.74
C LEU A 347 -17.56 -5.66 -8.91
N LYS A 348 -17.64 -6.32 -10.07
CA LYS A 348 -16.81 -5.96 -11.24
C LYS A 348 -17.31 -4.71 -11.96
N SER A 349 -18.62 -4.48 -12.02
CA SER A 349 -19.20 -3.33 -12.71
C SER A 349 -18.98 -2.03 -11.95
N ASP A 350 -19.09 -2.06 -10.62
CA ASP A 350 -18.81 -0.91 -9.76
C ASP A 350 -18.22 -1.35 -8.41
N PRO A 351 -16.90 -1.56 -8.34
CA PRO A 351 -16.25 -1.95 -7.10
C PRO A 351 -16.49 -0.94 -5.96
N SER A 352 -16.35 0.36 -6.23
CA SER A 352 -16.45 1.41 -5.21
C SER A 352 -17.80 1.37 -4.49
N THR A 353 -18.89 1.31 -5.25
CA THR A 353 -20.24 1.19 -4.70
C THR A 353 -20.45 -0.15 -4.00
N TRP A 354 -19.92 -1.25 -4.53
CA TRP A 354 -20.05 -2.58 -3.92
C TRP A 354 -19.42 -2.64 -2.52
N TYR A 355 -18.19 -2.13 -2.35
CA TYR A 355 -17.51 -2.07 -1.04
C TYR A 355 -18.35 -1.24 -0.05
N LYS A 356 -18.84 -0.06 -0.47
CA LYS A 356 -19.69 0.81 0.35
C LYS A 356 -20.99 0.11 0.79
N LYS A 357 -21.70 -0.55 -0.14
CA LYS A 357 -22.95 -1.27 0.16
C LYS A 357 -22.75 -2.43 1.12
N ASN A 358 -21.58 -3.08 1.09
CA ASN A 358 -21.24 -4.19 1.97
C ASN A 358 -20.57 -3.76 3.29
N GLY A 359 -20.45 -2.45 3.55
CA GLY A 359 -19.83 -1.95 4.78
C GLY A 359 -18.34 -2.30 4.91
N ILE A 360 -17.65 -2.51 3.78
CA ILE A 360 -16.22 -2.83 3.74
C ILE A 360 -15.46 -1.59 3.33
N THR A 361 -14.41 -1.27 4.08
CA THR A 361 -13.52 -0.15 3.72
C THR A 361 -12.84 -0.38 2.40
N ARG A 362 -12.90 0.66 1.56
CA ARG A 362 -12.42 0.61 0.18
C ARG A 362 -10.88 0.64 0.22
N PRO A 363 -10.21 -0.30 -0.46
CA PRO A 363 -8.77 -0.19 -0.67
C PRO A 363 -8.42 1.11 -1.40
N ASP A 364 -7.28 1.73 -1.08
CA ASP A 364 -6.81 2.97 -1.71
C ASP A 364 -6.93 2.96 -3.24
N TRP A 365 -6.52 1.87 -3.89
CA TRP A 365 -6.57 1.77 -5.35
C TRP A 365 -8.00 1.76 -5.93
N VAL A 366 -9.00 1.31 -5.15
CA VAL A 366 -10.43 1.39 -5.52
C VAL A 366 -10.93 2.82 -5.35
N GLU A 367 -10.56 3.48 -4.25
CA GLU A 367 -10.94 4.87 -4.01
C GLU A 367 -10.35 5.83 -5.04
N ILE A 368 -9.05 5.73 -5.30
CA ILE A 368 -8.34 6.60 -6.26
C ILE A 368 -8.90 6.41 -7.68
N SER A 369 -9.15 5.17 -8.10
CA SER A 369 -9.74 4.93 -9.42
C SER A 369 -11.17 5.46 -9.54
N SER A 370 -11.97 5.37 -8.47
CA SER A 370 -13.31 5.94 -8.38
C SER A 370 -13.30 7.46 -8.54
N GLU A 371 -12.40 8.17 -7.87
CA GLU A 371 -12.26 9.64 -8.00
C GLU A 371 -11.86 10.07 -9.41
N LYS A 372 -11.10 9.23 -10.10
CA LYS A 372 -10.71 9.47 -11.50
C LYS A 372 -11.79 9.01 -12.49
N ASN A 373 -13.00 8.66 -12.03
CA ASN A 373 -14.10 8.13 -12.83
C ASN A 373 -13.68 6.91 -13.69
N LYS A 374 -12.77 6.09 -13.16
CA LYS A 374 -12.29 4.86 -13.81
C LYS A 374 -12.75 3.64 -13.03
N ASN A 375 -13.24 2.63 -13.76
CA ASN A 375 -13.60 1.37 -13.15
C ASN A 375 -12.34 0.62 -12.66
N SER A 376 -12.26 0.38 -11.35
CA SER A 376 -11.11 -0.25 -10.69
C SER A 376 -10.85 -1.68 -11.18
N HIS A 377 -11.91 -2.43 -11.51
CA HIS A 377 -11.77 -3.79 -12.03
C HIS A 377 -11.07 -3.83 -13.39
N LYS A 378 -11.39 -2.88 -14.29
CA LYS A 378 -10.74 -2.73 -15.59
C LYS A 378 -9.25 -2.42 -15.43
N ILE A 379 -8.90 -1.47 -14.54
CA ILE A 379 -7.50 -1.13 -14.21
C ILE A 379 -6.76 -2.35 -13.68
N ARG A 380 -7.32 -3.04 -12.67
CA ARG A 380 -6.71 -4.26 -12.09
C ARG A 380 -6.46 -5.33 -13.15
N LYS A 381 -7.44 -5.57 -14.03
CA LYS A 381 -7.35 -6.56 -15.10
C LYS A 381 -6.28 -6.19 -16.15
N GLN A 382 -6.20 -4.91 -16.52
CA GLN A 382 -5.15 -4.41 -17.42
C GLN A 382 -3.77 -4.56 -16.80
N TYR A 383 -3.62 -4.13 -15.55
CA TYR A 383 -2.39 -4.30 -14.77
C TYR A 383 -1.95 -5.77 -14.69
N GLU A 384 -2.82 -6.69 -14.28
CA GLU A 384 -2.47 -8.12 -14.21
C GLU A 384 -2.04 -8.66 -15.58
N LYS A 385 -2.70 -8.24 -16.67
CA LYS A 385 -2.34 -8.66 -18.03
C LYS A 385 -0.95 -8.16 -18.42
N HIS A 386 -0.68 -6.87 -18.24
CA HIS A 386 0.61 -6.27 -18.57
C HIS A 386 1.74 -6.83 -17.68
N TYR A 387 1.50 -6.94 -16.37
CA TYR A 387 2.46 -7.48 -15.42
C TYR A 387 2.86 -8.91 -15.78
N ARG A 388 1.88 -9.80 -16.03
CA ARG A 388 2.17 -11.19 -16.42
C ARG A 388 2.91 -11.27 -17.75
N SER A 389 2.54 -10.46 -18.74
CA SER A 389 3.21 -10.44 -20.03
C SER A 389 4.67 -9.99 -19.91
N GLN A 390 4.92 -8.93 -19.14
CA GLN A 390 6.29 -8.47 -18.89
C GLN A 390 7.09 -9.50 -18.09
N HIS A 391 6.45 -10.16 -17.11
CA HIS A 391 7.08 -11.16 -16.25
C HIS A 391 7.52 -12.38 -17.07
N GLN A 392 6.65 -12.84 -17.97
CA GLN A 392 6.99 -13.92 -18.90
C GLN A 392 8.18 -13.56 -19.78
N GLY A 393 8.24 -12.32 -20.27
CA GLY A 393 9.37 -11.82 -21.07
C GLY A 393 10.68 -11.67 -20.30
N SER A 394 10.66 -11.66 -18.96
CA SER A 394 11.83 -11.49 -18.10
C SER A 394 12.20 -12.72 -17.28
N LEU A 395 11.51 -13.86 -17.44
CA LEU A 395 11.81 -15.10 -16.72
C LEU A 395 13.28 -15.54 -16.84
N TRP A 396 13.90 -15.30 -18.01
CA TRP A 396 15.31 -15.61 -18.25
C TRP A 396 16.25 -15.00 -17.20
N ALA A 397 15.92 -13.83 -16.67
CA ALA A 397 16.75 -13.14 -15.68
C ALA A 397 16.78 -13.89 -14.34
N HIS A 398 15.66 -14.50 -13.94
CA HIS A 398 15.60 -15.34 -12.74
C HIS A 398 16.41 -16.63 -12.91
N PHE A 399 16.37 -17.24 -14.09
CA PHE A 399 17.24 -18.38 -14.40
C PHE A 399 18.72 -18.02 -14.42
N LEU A 400 19.10 -16.85 -14.93
CA LEU A 400 20.49 -16.37 -14.84
C LEU A 400 20.94 -16.17 -13.39
N ASN A 401 20.08 -15.61 -12.52
CA ASN A 401 20.39 -15.52 -11.09
C ASN A 401 20.53 -16.89 -10.42
N MET A 402 19.74 -17.90 -10.82
CA MET A 402 19.94 -19.28 -10.36
C MET A 402 21.29 -19.84 -10.84
N GLY A 403 21.68 -19.58 -12.10
CA GLY A 403 23.00 -19.94 -12.61
C GLY A 403 24.14 -19.28 -11.83
N ILE A 404 23.98 -17.99 -11.52
CA ILE A 404 24.91 -17.23 -10.69
C ILE A 404 24.99 -17.80 -9.26
N ALA A 405 23.90 -18.32 -8.70
CA ALA A 405 23.96 -19.00 -7.41
C ALA A 405 24.90 -20.20 -7.45
N PHE A 406 24.85 -21.03 -8.50
CA PHE A 406 25.81 -22.13 -8.67
C PHE A 406 27.23 -21.63 -8.92
N TRP A 407 27.40 -20.54 -9.66
CA TRP A 407 28.70 -19.88 -9.83
C TRP A 407 29.30 -19.49 -8.46
N LEU A 408 28.52 -18.81 -7.61
CA LEU A 408 28.92 -18.40 -6.25
C LEU A 408 29.24 -19.58 -5.34
N LEU A 409 28.55 -20.73 -5.47
CA LEU A 409 28.90 -21.94 -4.72
C LEU A 409 30.29 -22.48 -5.09
N SER A 410 30.72 -22.34 -6.34
CA SER A 410 32.02 -22.83 -6.79
C SER A 410 33.16 -21.81 -6.63
N ALA A 411 32.82 -20.52 -6.58
CA ALA A 411 33.77 -19.41 -6.65
C ALA A 411 34.83 -19.43 -5.53
N PRO A 412 34.52 -19.63 -4.23
CA PRO A 412 35.55 -19.62 -3.19
C PRO A 412 36.64 -20.68 -3.39
N THR A 413 36.27 -21.86 -3.90
CA THR A 413 37.21 -22.96 -4.14
C THR A 413 38.04 -22.71 -5.40
N ILE A 414 37.40 -22.29 -6.50
CA ILE A 414 38.06 -22.08 -7.79
C ILE A 414 38.99 -20.85 -7.75
N LEU A 415 38.54 -19.77 -7.13
CA LEU A 415 39.27 -18.50 -7.06
C LEU A 415 40.24 -18.44 -5.85
N GLY A 416 40.32 -19.51 -5.06
CA GLY A 416 41.28 -19.62 -3.95
C GLY A 416 41.07 -18.60 -2.85
N TYR A 417 39.83 -18.46 -2.34
CA TYR A 417 39.54 -17.51 -1.27
C TYR A 417 40.30 -17.89 0.01
N VAL A 418 41.14 -16.98 0.49
CA VAL A 418 41.96 -17.21 1.69
C VAL A 418 41.14 -17.13 2.98
N SER A 419 40.12 -16.26 3.01
CA SER A 419 39.26 -16.05 4.17
C SER A 419 38.13 -17.07 4.24
N GLN A 420 38.06 -17.81 5.36
CA GLN A 420 36.94 -18.72 5.63
C GLN A 420 35.61 -17.96 5.79
N ALA A 421 35.63 -16.80 6.45
CA ALA A 421 34.43 -15.96 6.63
C ALA A 421 33.86 -15.51 5.27
N MET A 422 34.74 -15.10 4.35
CA MET A 422 34.36 -14.71 3.00
C MET A 422 33.76 -15.89 2.21
N SER A 423 34.35 -17.08 2.36
CA SER A 423 33.84 -18.30 1.71
C SER A 423 32.44 -18.68 2.22
N VAL A 424 32.24 -18.67 3.54
CA VAL A 424 30.93 -18.94 4.16
C VAL A 424 29.88 -17.92 3.74
N SER A 425 30.26 -16.63 3.69
CA SER A 425 29.39 -15.55 3.19
C SER A 425 28.89 -15.85 1.77
N ASN A 426 29.77 -16.30 0.87
CA ASN A 426 29.38 -16.64 -0.49
C ASN A 426 28.51 -17.89 -0.60
N TYR A 427 28.76 -18.92 0.21
CA TYR A 427 27.89 -20.10 0.25
C TYR A 427 26.47 -19.76 0.72
N ILE A 428 26.33 -18.96 1.78
CA ILE A 428 25.03 -18.50 2.27
C ILE A 428 24.32 -17.64 1.22
N SER A 429 25.05 -16.70 0.62
CA SER A 429 24.54 -15.82 -0.43
C SER A 429 24.04 -16.62 -1.63
N ALA A 430 24.76 -17.66 -2.03
CA ALA A 430 24.37 -18.54 -3.12
C ALA A 430 23.07 -19.29 -2.83
N ILE A 431 22.94 -19.90 -1.65
CA ILE A 431 21.73 -20.62 -1.24
C ILE A 431 20.53 -19.65 -1.21
N ALA A 432 20.71 -18.48 -0.58
CA ALA A 432 19.67 -17.46 -0.50
C ALA A 432 19.24 -16.98 -1.90
N LEU A 433 20.21 -16.71 -2.79
CA LEU A 433 19.94 -16.29 -4.17
C LEU A 433 19.16 -17.37 -4.94
N PHE A 434 19.53 -18.64 -4.79
CA PHE A 434 18.82 -19.74 -5.44
C PHE A 434 17.36 -19.82 -4.98
N VAL A 435 17.12 -19.72 -3.68
CA VAL A 435 15.76 -19.73 -3.10
C VAL A 435 14.95 -18.54 -3.62
N PHE A 436 15.46 -17.32 -3.48
CA PHE A 436 14.74 -16.11 -3.91
C PHE A 436 14.48 -16.09 -5.41
N SER A 437 15.45 -16.53 -6.22
CA SER A 437 15.28 -16.59 -7.69
C SER A 437 14.28 -17.66 -8.11
N SER A 438 14.23 -18.80 -7.41
CA SER A 438 13.23 -19.84 -7.65
C SER A 438 11.82 -19.36 -7.32
N LEU A 439 11.64 -18.66 -6.20
CA LEU A 439 10.37 -18.05 -5.84
C LEU A 439 9.95 -16.97 -6.85
N ALA A 440 10.91 -16.17 -7.32
CA ALA A 440 10.69 -15.12 -8.31
C ALA A 440 10.19 -15.64 -9.67
N LEU A 441 10.31 -16.94 -9.99
CA LEU A 441 9.67 -17.51 -11.19
C LEU A 441 8.15 -17.33 -11.18
N SER A 442 7.54 -17.32 -9.99
CA SER A 442 6.13 -17.01 -9.83
C SER A 442 5.89 -15.51 -9.88
N TRP A 443 5.07 -15.04 -10.83
CA TRP A 443 4.64 -13.65 -10.91
C TRP A 443 3.89 -13.18 -9.65
N ARG A 444 3.36 -14.12 -8.84
CA ARG A 444 2.70 -13.82 -7.55
C ARG A 444 3.70 -13.52 -6.43
N MET A 445 4.96 -13.91 -6.58
CA MET A 445 6.01 -13.76 -5.58
C MET A 445 7.05 -12.70 -6.00
N GLY A 446 6.58 -11.61 -6.62
CA GLY A 446 7.46 -10.51 -7.07
C GLY A 446 8.32 -9.90 -5.95
N TRP A 447 7.93 -10.06 -4.68
CA TRP A 447 8.73 -9.63 -3.51
C TRP A 447 10.07 -10.37 -3.43
N ALA A 448 10.16 -11.62 -3.89
CA ALA A 448 11.38 -12.43 -3.82
C ALA A 448 12.53 -11.81 -4.63
N ARG A 449 12.20 -10.97 -5.62
CA ARG A 449 13.17 -10.20 -6.41
C ARG A 449 13.91 -9.18 -5.55
N TRP A 450 13.25 -8.58 -4.55
CA TRP A 450 13.93 -7.73 -3.56
C TRP A 450 14.86 -8.54 -2.68
N GLY A 451 14.48 -9.76 -2.29
CA GLY A 451 15.35 -10.70 -1.60
C GLY A 451 16.63 -11.01 -2.39
N ALA A 452 16.50 -11.29 -3.70
CA ALA A 452 17.67 -11.47 -4.58
C ALA A 452 18.52 -10.19 -4.69
N ALA A 453 17.92 -9.02 -4.84
CA ALA A 453 18.65 -7.75 -4.88
C ALA A 453 19.43 -7.48 -3.58
N LEU A 454 18.86 -7.81 -2.42
CA LEU A 454 19.55 -7.70 -1.13
C LEU A 454 20.77 -8.61 -1.04
N VAL A 455 20.71 -9.83 -1.60
CA VAL A 455 21.88 -10.69 -1.74
C VAL A 455 22.96 -10.03 -2.61
N GLY A 456 22.56 -9.43 -3.73
CA GLY A 456 23.49 -8.68 -4.58
C GLY A 456 24.14 -7.49 -3.87
N ILE A 457 23.37 -6.72 -3.10
CA ILE A 457 23.91 -5.61 -2.27
C ILE A 457 24.90 -6.15 -1.24
N TRP A 458 24.56 -7.24 -0.55
CA TRP A 458 25.47 -7.87 0.40
C TRP A 458 26.78 -8.31 -0.25
N LEU A 459 26.76 -8.84 -1.48
CA LEU A 459 27.97 -9.21 -2.22
C LEU A 459 28.83 -7.98 -2.59
N LEU A 460 28.24 -6.81 -2.82
CA LEU A 460 29.02 -5.57 -2.97
C LEU A 460 29.69 -5.16 -1.65
N CYS A 461 29.03 -5.40 -0.51
CA CYS A 461 29.53 -5.03 0.81
C CYS A 461 30.55 -6.02 1.40
N ALA A 462 30.36 -7.32 1.18
CA ALA A 462 31.10 -8.37 1.88
C ALA A 462 32.63 -8.28 1.70
N PRO A 463 33.18 -8.06 0.49
CA PRO A 463 34.62 -7.85 0.31
C PRO A 463 35.20 -6.71 1.15
N LEU A 464 34.42 -5.63 1.32
CA LEU A 464 34.82 -4.43 2.05
C LEU A 464 34.73 -4.67 3.55
N PHE A 465 33.64 -5.29 4.01
CA PHE A 465 33.42 -5.62 5.41
C PHE A 465 34.46 -6.59 5.95
N PHE A 466 34.84 -7.60 5.16
CA PHE A 466 35.84 -8.59 5.54
C PHE A 466 37.28 -8.18 5.21
N TRP A 467 37.51 -6.97 4.66
CA TRP A 467 38.83 -6.51 4.22
C TRP A 467 39.55 -7.60 3.42
N THR A 468 38.92 -8.07 2.34
CA THR A 468 39.38 -9.27 1.63
C THR A 468 40.79 -9.10 1.07
N SER A 469 41.66 -10.07 1.34
CA SER A 469 42.99 -10.16 0.70
C SER A 469 42.93 -10.77 -0.70
N SER A 470 41.78 -11.31 -1.13
CA SER A 470 41.60 -11.91 -2.45
C SER A 470 41.13 -10.87 -3.46
N ALA A 471 42.01 -10.48 -4.38
CA ALA A 471 41.67 -9.64 -5.52
C ALA A 471 40.61 -10.29 -6.43
N ALA A 472 40.73 -11.59 -6.66
CA ALA A 472 39.74 -12.37 -7.41
C ALA A 472 38.38 -12.35 -6.72
N GLY A 473 38.36 -12.45 -5.38
CA GLY A 473 37.11 -12.40 -4.62
C GLY A 473 36.45 -11.03 -4.62
N TYR A 474 37.22 -9.95 -4.50
CA TYR A 474 36.70 -8.58 -4.62
C TYR A 474 36.11 -8.33 -6.01
N LEU A 475 36.83 -8.72 -7.07
CA LEU A 475 36.36 -8.60 -8.46
C LEU A 475 35.07 -9.41 -8.68
N ASN A 476 35.07 -10.67 -8.29
CA ASN A 476 33.96 -11.59 -8.50
C ASN A 476 32.69 -11.08 -7.80
N ASP A 477 32.78 -10.76 -6.51
CA ASP A 477 31.59 -10.41 -5.73
C ASP A 477 31.05 -9.02 -6.13
N THR A 478 31.92 -8.10 -6.54
CA THR A 478 31.50 -6.81 -7.11
C THR A 478 30.69 -7.01 -8.41
N LEU A 479 31.25 -7.75 -9.38
CA LEU A 479 30.62 -7.96 -10.68
C LEU A 479 29.34 -8.80 -10.56
N VAL A 480 29.41 -9.89 -9.80
CA VAL A 480 28.28 -10.79 -9.56
C VAL A 480 27.17 -10.08 -8.78
N GLY A 481 27.52 -9.30 -7.75
CA GLY A 481 26.56 -8.49 -6.99
C GLY A 481 25.78 -7.52 -7.90
N MET A 482 26.48 -6.80 -8.80
CA MET A 482 25.84 -5.92 -9.77
C MET A 482 24.92 -6.68 -10.74
N LEU A 483 25.36 -7.83 -11.27
CA LEU A 483 24.53 -8.66 -12.16
C LEU A 483 23.27 -9.16 -11.47
N ILE A 484 23.38 -9.63 -10.22
CA ILE A 484 22.24 -10.11 -9.44
C ILE A 484 21.19 -9.01 -9.28
N ILE A 485 21.61 -7.81 -8.87
CA ILE A 485 20.72 -6.65 -8.73
C ILE A 485 20.10 -6.30 -10.09
N GLY A 486 20.91 -6.28 -11.15
CA GLY A 486 20.47 -6.04 -12.53
C GLY A 486 19.33 -6.99 -12.95
N PHE A 487 19.57 -8.29 -12.87
CA PHE A 487 18.58 -9.30 -13.24
C PHE A 487 17.37 -9.33 -12.31
N ALA A 488 17.56 -9.02 -11.02
CA ALA A 488 16.50 -9.02 -10.04
C ALA A 488 15.54 -7.83 -10.20
N VAL A 489 16.02 -6.59 -10.32
CA VAL A 489 15.17 -5.40 -10.20
C VAL A 489 15.21 -4.43 -11.38
N CYS A 490 16.21 -4.52 -12.29
CA CYS A 490 16.20 -3.71 -13.53
C CYS A 490 15.25 -4.29 -14.59
N THR A 491 14.88 -5.57 -14.47
CA THR A 491 13.97 -6.25 -15.40
C THR A 491 12.50 -5.88 -15.15
N ARG A 492 11.68 -5.89 -16.21
CA ARG A 492 10.23 -5.61 -16.13
C ARG A 492 9.44 -6.87 -15.78
N PRO A 493 8.28 -6.76 -15.12
CA PRO A 493 7.67 -5.58 -14.53
C PRO A 493 8.41 -5.18 -13.26
N THR A 494 8.33 -3.91 -12.84
CA THR A 494 8.99 -3.48 -11.61
C THR A 494 8.17 -3.93 -10.39
N PRO A 495 8.75 -4.63 -9.40
CA PRO A 495 8.02 -5.08 -8.22
C PRO A 495 7.64 -3.91 -7.31
N GLY A 496 6.44 -3.97 -6.70
CA GLY A 496 5.99 -3.02 -5.67
C GLY A 496 5.17 -1.82 -6.16
N VAL A 497 5.03 -1.63 -7.47
CA VAL A 497 4.23 -0.52 -8.04
C VAL A 497 2.73 -0.83 -7.94
N SER A 498 1.92 0.15 -7.52
CA SER A 498 0.46 0.00 -7.45
C SER A 498 -0.17 -0.09 -8.86
N ASN A 499 -1.30 -0.78 -8.97
CA ASN A 499 -2.02 -0.95 -10.24
C ASN A 499 -2.47 0.39 -10.86
N VAL A 500 -2.91 1.34 -10.01
CA VAL A 500 -3.30 2.68 -10.43
C VAL A 500 -2.09 3.49 -10.89
N ALA A 501 -0.97 3.45 -10.16
CA ALA A 501 0.26 4.12 -10.58
C ALA A 501 0.78 3.59 -11.93
N ALA A 502 0.73 2.28 -12.14
CA ALA A 502 1.22 1.65 -13.37
C ALA A 502 0.35 1.97 -14.60
N GLU A 503 -0.98 1.94 -14.46
CA GLU A 503 -1.92 1.98 -15.58
C GLU A 503 -2.54 3.37 -15.85
N THR A 504 -2.43 4.33 -14.93
CA THR A 504 -3.03 5.66 -15.09
C THR A 504 -2.05 6.80 -14.81
N GLY A 505 -2.44 8.03 -15.13
CA GLY A 505 -1.65 9.25 -14.88
C GLY A 505 -0.65 9.58 -15.99
N PRO A 506 -0.13 10.82 -16.01
CA PRO A 506 0.73 11.30 -17.09
C PRO A 506 2.15 10.73 -17.03
N ALA A 507 2.91 10.92 -18.11
CA ALA A 507 4.36 10.70 -18.13
C ALA A 507 5.12 11.96 -17.70
N ILE A 508 4.70 13.13 -18.18
CA ILE A 508 5.24 14.43 -17.80
C ILE A 508 4.59 14.91 -16.48
N PRO A 509 5.35 15.44 -15.50
CA PRO A 509 4.78 16.01 -14.29
C PRO A 509 3.86 17.19 -14.56
N ASP A 510 2.87 17.40 -13.69
CA ASP A 510 1.92 18.51 -13.83
C ASP A 510 2.62 19.88 -13.83
N GLY A 511 2.38 20.66 -14.89
CA GLY A 511 3.00 21.97 -15.13
C GLY A 511 4.44 21.94 -15.65
N TRP A 512 4.95 20.78 -16.09
CA TRP A 512 6.30 20.66 -16.67
C TRP A 512 6.25 20.59 -18.20
N ASP A 513 7.26 21.14 -18.86
CA ASP A 513 7.39 21.10 -20.33
C ASP A 513 8.05 19.82 -20.85
N PHE A 514 8.79 19.12 -19.99
CA PHE A 514 9.51 17.89 -20.33
C PHE A 514 9.44 16.88 -19.16
N ASN A 515 9.86 15.64 -19.43
CA ASN A 515 9.83 14.58 -18.44
C ASN A 515 11.22 14.34 -17.83
N PRO A 516 11.41 14.61 -16.52
CA PRO A 516 12.72 14.45 -15.85
C PRO A 516 13.13 12.99 -15.64
N SER A 517 12.21 12.03 -15.80
CA SER A 517 12.48 10.59 -15.68
C SER A 517 12.85 9.92 -17.00
N GLU A 518 12.96 10.66 -18.11
CA GLU A 518 13.35 10.12 -19.41
C GLU A 518 14.75 9.49 -19.40
N TRP A 519 15.03 8.63 -20.37
CA TRP A 519 16.37 8.03 -20.45
C TRP A 519 17.43 9.06 -20.81
N VAL A 520 17.12 10.03 -21.66
CA VAL A 520 18.06 11.08 -22.06
C VAL A 520 18.52 11.93 -20.88
N GLN A 521 17.69 12.10 -19.85
CA GLN A 521 18.03 12.82 -18.61
C GLN A 521 18.92 11.99 -17.67
N ARG A 522 18.81 10.65 -17.73
CA ARG A 522 19.50 9.74 -16.80
C ARG A 522 20.85 9.25 -17.31
N ILE A 523 21.04 9.21 -18.64
CA ILE A 523 22.29 8.77 -19.27
C ILE A 523 23.53 9.55 -18.77
N PRO A 524 23.52 10.90 -18.68
CA PRO A 524 24.67 11.64 -18.17
C PRO A 524 25.10 11.15 -16.78
N ILE A 525 24.11 10.96 -15.91
CA ILE A 525 24.33 10.51 -14.53
C ILE A 525 24.95 9.12 -14.52
N ILE A 526 24.38 8.18 -15.29
CA ILE A 526 24.86 6.79 -15.36
C ILE A 526 26.29 6.74 -15.93
N VAL A 527 26.59 7.50 -16.99
CA VAL A 527 27.92 7.54 -17.61
C VAL A 527 28.96 8.09 -16.63
N LEU A 528 28.64 9.17 -15.92
CA LEU A 528 29.53 9.75 -14.90
C LEU A 528 29.70 8.80 -13.70
N ALA A 529 28.66 8.06 -13.32
CA ALA A 529 28.75 7.04 -12.29
C ALA A 529 29.67 5.88 -12.70
N PHE A 530 29.71 5.49 -13.98
CA PHE A 530 30.72 4.52 -14.47
C PHE A 530 32.16 5.05 -14.30
N VAL A 531 32.40 6.33 -14.61
CA VAL A 531 33.72 6.95 -14.40
C VAL A 531 34.12 6.86 -12.93
N GLY A 532 33.23 7.29 -12.04
CA GLY A 532 33.43 7.20 -10.59
C GLY A 532 33.65 5.76 -10.11
N PHE A 533 32.83 4.82 -10.58
CA PHE A 533 32.93 3.40 -10.24
C PHE A 533 34.30 2.82 -10.57
N PHE A 534 34.79 3.03 -11.79
CA PHE A 534 36.08 2.47 -12.21
C PHE A 534 37.25 3.08 -11.44
N ILE A 535 37.21 4.39 -11.18
CA ILE A 535 38.22 5.06 -10.36
C ILE A 535 38.18 4.53 -8.93
N SER A 536 37.03 4.56 -8.27
CA SER A 536 36.90 4.13 -6.87
C SER A 536 37.23 2.65 -6.68
N ARG A 537 36.86 1.79 -7.64
CA ARG A 537 37.24 0.36 -7.62
C ARG A 537 38.76 0.17 -7.74
N TYR A 538 39.42 0.97 -8.59
CA TYR A 538 40.88 0.94 -8.74
C TYR A 538 41.59 1.40 -7.47
N LEU A 539 41.13 2.50 -6.86
CA LEU A 539 41.65 2.99 -5.58
C LEU A 539 41.41 2.00 -4.43
N CYS A 540 40.24 1.36 -4.39
CA CYS A 540 39.92 0.34 -3.40
C CYS A 540 40.84 -0.89 -3.51
N ALA A 541 41.19 -1.30 -4.74
CA ALA A 541 42.15 -2.40 -4.94
C ALA A 541 43.51 -2.09 -4.30
N TYR A 542 43.97 -0.84 -4.34
CA TYR A 542 45.19 -0.43 -3.61
C TYR A 542 44.99 -0.47 -2.10
N GLN A 543 43.88 0.05 -1.59
CA GLN A 543 43.59 0.04 -0.14
C GLN A 543 43.48 -1.37 0.46
N LEU A 544 43.00 -2.33 -0.33
CA LEU A 544 42.94 -3.75 0.04
C LEU A 544 44.26 -4.49 -0.19
N GLY A 545 45.29 -3.83 -0.73
CA GLY A 545 46.61 -4.41 -1.00
C GLY A 545 46.63 -5.36 -2.20
N HIS A 546 45.71 -5.22 -3.16
CA HIS A 546 45.66 -6.05 -4.38
C HIS A 546 46.57 -5.55 -5.49
N ILE A 547 46.98 -4.28 -5.42
CA ILE A 547 47.93 -3.64 -6.34
C ILE A 547 48.95 -2.84 -5.52
N ASP A 548 50.19 -2.76 -6.00
CA ASP A 548 51.31 -2.19 -5.25
C ASP A 548 51.49 -0.68 -5.43
N ALA A 549 50.86 -0.09 -6.46
CA ALA A 549 50.97 1.33 -6.78
C ALA A 549 49.72 1.86 -7.48
N VAL A 550 49.49 3.16 -7.37
CA VAL A 550 48.41 3.89 -8.02
C VAL A 550 48.97 4.90 -9.02
N TRP A 551 48.20 5.20 -10.07
CA TRP A 551 48.61 6.18 -11.07
C TRP A 551 48.30 7.60 -10.58
N ASP A 552 49.33 8.43 -10.38
CA ASP A 552 49.22 9.88 -10.22
C ASP A 552 50.32 10.60 -11.01
N PRO A 553 49.98 11.31 -12.11
CA PRO A 553 50.96 11.98 -12.96
C PRO A 553 51.31 13.41 -12.52
N PHE A 554 50.56 13.99 -11.57
CA PHE A 554 50.65 15.43 -11.26
C PHE A 554 51.12 15.72 -9.84
N PHE A 555 50.82 14.85 -8.88
CA PHE A 555 51.05 15.14 -7.47
C PHE A 555 52.00 14.12 -6.85
N SER A 556 53.05 14.64 -6.20
CA SER A 556 53.96 13.85 -5.37
C SER A 556 53.45 13.78 -3.93
N GLY A 557 53.79 12.70 -3.22
CA GLY A 557 53.57 12.61 -1.78
C GLY A 557 54.64 13.38 -0.98
N LEU A 558 54.64 13.19 0.34
CA LEU A 558 55.63 13.75 1.25
C LEU A 558 57.04 13.37 0.84
N ALA A 559 57.96 14.34 0.87
CA ALA A 559 59.37 14.13 0.53
C ALA A 559 60.09 13.06 1.39
N SER A 560 59.49 12.65 2.51
CA SER A 560 59.99 11.61 3.41
C SER A 560 59.50 10.19 3.08
N ASP A 561 58.57 10.01 2.14
CA ASP A 561 57.95 8.73 1.78
C ASP A 561 57.93 8.57 0.24
N PRO A 562 58.31 7.42 -0.35
CA PRO A 562 58.28 7.21 -1.81
C PRO A 562 56.89 7.22 -2.47
N GLN A 563 55.80 7.44 -1.73
CA GLN A 563 54.44 7.48 -2.25
C GLN A 563 54.16 8.67 -3.19
N ASN A 564 53.25 8.49 -4.15
CA ASN A 564 52.66 9.60 -4.90
C ASN A 564 51.48 10.25 -4.14
N GLY A 565 50.99 11.39 -4.64
CA GLY A 565 49.94 12.17 -3.96
C GLY A 565 48.64 11.41 -3.75
N THR A 566 48.22 10.60 -4.73
CA THR A 566 47.02 9.75 -4.60
C THR A 566 47.20 8.68 -3.53
N GLU A 567 48.32 7.95 -3.53
CA GLU A 567 48.63 6.89 -2.56
C GLU A 567 48.62 7.40 -1.12
N GLU A 568 49.18 8.59 -0.92
CA GLU A 568 49.23 9.23 0.40
C GLU A 568 47.84 9.62 0.91
N ILE A 569 46.98 10.14 0.04
CA ILE A 569 45.63 10.56 0.44
C ILE A 569 44.75 9.37 0.80
N ILE A 570 44.74 8.32 -0.01
CA ILE A 570 43.88 7.15 0.20
C ILE A 570 44.39 6.21 1.30
N THR A 571 45.59 6.45 1.83
CA THR A 571 46.13 5.72 2.99
C THR A 571 46.31 6.60 4.23
N SER A 572 45.84 7.85 4.16
CA SER A 572 45.85 8.82 5.24
C SER A 572 45.08 8.34 6.48
N SER A 573 45.37 8.97 7.63
CA SER A 573 44.63 8.72 8.87
C SER A 573 43.13 9.01 8.73
N PHE A 574 42.76 9.95 7.86
CA PHE A 574 41.37 10.30 7.58
C PHE A 574 40.66 9.21 6.76
N SER A 575 41.35 8.64 5.76
CA SER A 575 40.83 7.51 5.00
C SER A 575 40.70 6.24 5.85
N LYS A 576 41.70 5.95 6.70
CA LYS A 576 41.71 4.83 7.65
C LYS A 576 40.76 4.98 8.84
N ALA A 577 40.12 6.14 9.00
CA ALA A 577 39.14 6.36 10.08
C ALA A 577 37.83 5.58 9.87
N TRP A 578 37.57 5.12 8.64
CA TRP A 578 36.37 4.35 8.31
C TRP A 578 36.55 2.85 8.61
N PRO A 579 35.47 2.14 9.01
CA PRO A 579 35.51 0.71 9.30
C PRO A 579 35.73 -0.17 8.06
N VAL A 580 35.59 0.40 6.86
CA VAL A 580 35.78 -0.23 5.55
C VAL A 580 36.58 0.72 4.65
N PRO A 581 37.22 0.23 3.57
CA PRO A 581 37.91 1.09 2.61
C PRO A 581 36.95 2.15 2.05
N ASP A 582 37.27 3.43 2.21
CA ASP A 582 36.42 4.55 1.77
C ASP A 582 36.23 4.58 0.25
N ALA A 583 37.27 4.26 -0.54
CA ALA A 583 37.17 4.11 -1.97
C ALA A 583 36.30 2.90 -2.36
N GLY A 584 36.29 1.86 -1.52
CA GLY A 584 35.38 0.72 -1.67
C GLY A 584 33.92 1.11 -1.46
N LEU A 585 33.63 1.90 -0.42
CA LEU A 585 32.31 2.48 -0.19
C LEU A 585 31.89 3.38 -1.35
N GLY A 586 32.81 4.18 -1.89
CA GLY A 586 32.61 4.96 -3.11
C GLY A 586 32.23 4.07 -4.30
N ALA A 587 32.99 3.00 -4.56
CA ALA A 587 32.72 2.06 -5.65
C ALA A 587 31.33 1.41 -5.53
N MET A 588 30.94 1.02 -4.31
CA MET A 588 29.60 0.49 -4.04
C MET A 588 28.52 1.54 -4.32
N THR A 589 28.70 2.78 -3.88
CA THR A 589 27.78 3.89 -4.15
C THR A 589 27.59 4.10 -5.65
N TYR A 590 28.68 4.22 -6.42
CA TYR A 590 28.59 4.38 -7.88
C TYR A 590 27.94 3.17 -8.57
N ALA A 591 28.22 1.95 -8.11
CA ALA A 591 27.56 0.75 -8.63
C ALA A 591 26.04 0.80 -8.41
N LEU A 592 25.61 1.24 -7.24
CA LEU A 592 24.20 1.42 -6.91
C LEU A 592 23.58 2.60 -7.69
N GLU A 593 24.31 3.69 -7.95
CA GLU A 593 23.86 4.80 -8.80
C GLU A 593 23.59 4.32 -10.24
N ILE A 594 24.51 3.53 -10.80
CA ILE A 594 24.34 2.90 -12.12
C ILE A 594 23.05 2.07 -12.12
N LEU A 595 22.91 1.15 -11.17
CA LEU A 595 21.78 0.22 -11.12
C LEU A 595 20.45 0.93 -10.87
N THR A 596 20.37 1.84 -9.91
CA THR A 596 19.16 2.63 -9.63
C THR A 596 18.82 3.61 -10.75
N GLY A 597 19.81 4.12 -11.47
CA GLY A 597 19.64 4.88 -12.72
C GLY A 597 18.93 4.06 -13.82
N LEU A 598 19.25 2.77 -13.94
CA LEU A 598 18.63 1.85 -14.89
C LEU A 598 17.21 1.40 -14.50
N ILE A 599 16.89 1.36 -13.20
CA ILE A 599 15.58 0.91 -12.72
C ILE A 599 14.48 1.94 -13.03
N GLY A 600 13.29 1.42 -13.38
CA GLY A 600 12.06 2.20 -13.48
C GLY A 600 11.67 2.60 -14.91
N SER A 601 10.49 3.18 -15.06
CA SER A 601 10.02 3.77 -16.34
C SER A 601 10.24 5.26 -16.37
N THR A 602 9.92 5.88 -17.51
CA THR A 602 9.78 7.32 -17.64
C THR A 602 8.69 7.92 -16.75
N ARG A 603 7.96 7.10 -15.99
CA ARG A 603 6.96 7.54 -14.99
C ARG A 603 7.46 7.37 -13.55
N ARG A 604 8.74 7.04 -13.35
CA ARG A 604 9.27 6.64 -12.03
C ARG A 604 9.17 7.74 -10.97
N TRP A 605 9.18 9.02 -11.33
CA TRP A 605 8.91 10.15 -10.43
C TRP A 605 7.62 10.01 -9.61
N ARG A 606 6.58 9.34 -10.15
CA ARG A 606 5.34 9.05 -9.42
C ARG A 606 5.08 7.58 -9.12
N THR A 607 5.63 6.65 -9.92
CA THR A 607 5.43 5.21 -9.70
C THR A 607 6.39 4.62 -8.68
N MET A 608 7.55 5.25 -8.47
CA MET A 608 8.57 4.82 -7.51
C MET A 608 9.24 6.02 -6.79
N PRO A 609 8.48 6.84 -6.04
CA PRO A 609 9.04 8.02 -5.39
C PRO A 609 10.26 7.71 -4.49
N TRP A 610 10.20 6.60 -3.75
CA TRP A 610 11.30 6.18 -2.89
C TRP A 610 12.62 5.94 -3.64
N LEU A 611 12.55 5.39 -4.85
CA LEU A 611 13.74 5.09 -5.64
C LEU A 611 14.38 6.39 -6.14
N VAL A 612 13.55 7.34 -6.59
CA VAL A 612 14.04 8.66 -7.02
C VAL A 612 14.66 9.40 -5.84
N MET A 613 14.03 9.40 -4.68
CA MET A 613 14.58 10.02 -3.48
C MET A 613 15.88 9.35 -3.03
N LEU A 614 15.96 8.01 -3.07
CA LEU A 614 17.20 7.28 -2.80
C LEU A 614 18.31 7.69 -3.78
N PHE A 615 18.00 7.76 -5.07
CA PHE A 615 18.95 8.17 -6.12
C PHE A 615 19.50 9.58 -5.88
N GLY A 616 18.65 10.54 -5.52
CA GLY A 616 19.09 11.88 -5.16
C GLY A 616 19.87 11.98 -3.86
N ILE A 617 19.49 11.20 -2.84
CA ILE A 617 20.22 11.10 -1.56
C ILE A 617 21.61 10.49 -1.78
N MET A 618 21.76 9.60 -2.76
CA MET A 618 23.06 9.09 -3.15
C MET A 618 23.91 10.21 -3.77
N ILE A 619 23.39 10.94 -4.75
CA ILE A 619 24.17 11.93 -5.49
C ILE A 619 24.50 13.17 -4.66
N VAL A 620 23.52 13.77 -3.97
CA VAL A 620 23.67 15.10 -3.35
C VAL A 620 24.51 15.04 -2.05
N PRO A 621 24.08 14.31 -1.00
CA PRO A 621 24.90 14.08 0.20
C PRO A 621 26.29 13.49 -0.06
N LEU A 622 26.43 12.44 -0.88
CA LEU A 622 27.77 11.87 -1.13
C LEU A 622 28.62 12.79 -2.02
N GLY A 623 28.00 13.57 -2.90
CA GLY A 623 28.66 14.68 -3.58
C GLY A 623 29.25 15.69 -2.60
N ALA A 624 28.47 16.11 -1.59
CA ALA A 624 28.94 17.01 -0.53
C ALA A 624 30.10 16.41 0.29
N ILE A 625 30.03 15.12 0.62
CA ILE A 625 31.13 14.40 1.28
C ILE A 625 32.37 14.38 0.38
N SER A 626 32.21 14.09 -0.91
CA SER A 626 33.33 14.08 -1.87
C SER A 626 33.99 15.47 -1.99
N ILE A 627 33.20 16.54 -1.99
CA ILE A 627 33.70 17.92 -2.00
C ILE A 627 34.44 18.24 -0.71
N PHE A 628 33.93 17.79 0.44
CA PHE A 628 34.62 17.92 1.72
C PHE A 628 36.00 17.23 1.69
N PHE A 629 36.09 16.03 1.12
CA PHE A 629 37.37 15.34 0.93
C PHE A 629 38.32 16.08 -0.03
N ILE A 630 37.82 16.75 -1.07
CA ILE A 630 38.68 17.61 -1.90
C ILE A 630 39.24 18.77 -1.08
N ILE A 631 38.38 19.44 -0.30
CA ILE A 631 38.74 20.62 0.49
C ILE A 631 39.85 20.30 1.48
N ILE A 632 39.77 19.13 2.13
CA ILE A 632 40.66 18.80 3.24
C ILE A 632 42.05 18.32 2.76
N GLN A 633 42.17 17.79 1.53
CA GLN A 633 43.41 17.23 0.97
C GLN A 633 44.61 18.20 1.06
N PRO A 634 44.59 19.39 0.41
CA PRO A 634 45.74 20.30 0.45
C PRO A 634 45.89 21.03 1.79
N ILE A 635 44.84 21.06 2.62
CA ILE A 635 44.83 21.74 3.92
C ILE A 635 45.53 20.89 4.98
N LEU A 636 45.18 19.61 5.07
CA LEU A 636 45.71 18.70 6.09
C LEU A 636 46.87 17.84 5.60
N MET A 637 46.84 17.37 4.35
CA MET A 637 47.82 16.42 3.81
C MET A 637 48.89 17.12 2.96
N GLY A 638 48.66 18.37 2.54
CA GLY A 638 49.63 19.14 1.75
C GLY A 638 49.85 18.65 0.32
N THR A 639 49.10 17.64 -0.13
CA THR A 639 49.12 17.09 -1.50
C THR A 639 47.69 16.89 -2.04
N TRP A 640 47.57 16.38 -3.27
CA TRP A 640 46.31 16.16 -3.97
C TRP A 640 46.26 14.78 -4.61
N CYS A 641 45.05 14.28 -4.82
CA CYS A 641 44.80 13.01 -5.46
C CYS A 641 44.19 13.26 -6.84
N THR A 642 44.95 13.04 -7.92
CA THR A 642 44.49 13.27 -9.30
C THR A 642 43.17 12.53 -9.58
N LEU A 643 43.12 11.25 -9.21
CA LEU A 643 41.96 10.40 -9.47
C LEU A 643 40.74 10.79 -8.62
N CYS A 644 40.95 11.23 -7.37
CA CYS A 644 39.89 11.69 -6.49
C CYS A 644 39.26 12.98 -7.01
N LEU A 645 40.07 13.90 -7.57
CA LEU A 645 39.57 15.12 -8.22
C LEU A 645 38.69 14.80 -9.43
N ILE A 646 39.09 13.83 -10.26
CA ILE A 646 38.29 13.39 -11.41
C ILE A 646 36.97 12.76 -10.95
N ALA A 647 37.02 11.87 -9.96
CA ALA A 647 35.81 11.23 -9.42
C ALA A 647 34.86 12.24 -8.80
N ALA A 648 35.38 13.19 -8.01
CA ALA A 648 34.57 14.21 -7.37
C ALA A 648 34.03 15.25 -8.38
N ALA A 649 34.78 15.58 -9.44
CA ALA A 649 34.25 16.37 -10.55
C ALA A 649 33.12 15.63 -11.27
N ALA A 650 33.26 14.32 -11.51
CA ALA A 650 32.20 13.51 -12.10
C ALA A 650 30.93 13.54 -11.24
N MET A 651 31.05 13.36 -9.92
CA MET A 651 29.92 13.48 -8.98
C MET A 651 29.29 14.86 -8.97
N LEU A 652 30.10 15.91 -8.95
CA LEU A 652 29.60 17.27 -8.94
C LEU A 652 28.76 17.58 -10.19
N ILE A 653 29.20 17.09 -11.36
CA ILE A 653 28.47 17.24 -12.63
C ILE A 653 27.16 16.45 -12.63
N GLN A 654 27.03 15.36 -11.88
CA GLN A 654 25.77 14.60 -11.78
C GLN A 654 24.66 15.39 -11.06
N ILE A 655 25.02 16.21 -10.07
CA ILE A 655 24.05 16.93 -9.22
C ILE A 655 22.98 17.66 -10.04
N PRO A 656 23.30 18.56 -10.99
CA PRO A 656 22.29 19.31 -11.72
C PRO A 656 21.28 18.44 -12.49
N TYR A 657 21.72 17.31 -13.07
CA TYR A 657 20.83 16.39 -13.78
C TYR A 657 19.90 15.61 -12.83
N SER A 658 20.30 15.41 -11.57
CA SER A 658 19.48 14.68 -10.59
C SER A 658 18.38 15.52 -9.93
N LEU A 659 18.55 16.86 -9.89
CA LEU A 659 17.68 17.77 -9.15
C LEU A 659 16.25 17.79 -9.70
N ASP A 660 16.10 17.77 -11.02
CA ASP A 660 14.80 17.89 -11.66
C ASP A 660 13.86 16.74 -11.26
N GLU A 661 14.37 15.51 -11.24
CA GLU A 661 13.56 14.35 -10.87
C GLU A 661 13.18 14.37 -9.38
N LEU A 662 14.07 14.86 -8.51
CA LEU A 662 13.80 15.05 -7.08
C LEU A 662 12.73 16.11 -6.83
N VAL A 663 12.81 17.22 -7.55
CA VAL A 663 11.83 18.31 -7.45
C VAL A 663 10.46 17.84 -7.96
N ALA A 664 10.41 17.16 -9.10
CA ALA A 664 9.17 16.60 -9.65
C ALA A 664 8.52 15.60 -8.66
N THR A 665 9.31 14.69 -8.10
CA THR A 665 8.85 13.70 -7.11
C THR A 665 8.39 14.37 -5.81
N SER A 666 9.11 15.38 -5.34
CA SER A 666 8.74 16.14 -4.14
C SER A 666 7.45 16.93 -4.35
N ALA A 667 7.28 17.58 -5.51
CA ALA A 667 6.07 18.29 -5.89
C ALA A 667 4.87 17.32 -6.00
N PHE A 668 5.08 16.13 -6.56
CA PHE A 668 4.09 15.06 -6.61
C PHE A 668 3.64 14.62 -5.22
N LEU A 669 4.58 14.26 -4.33
CA LEU A 669 4.27 13.86 -2.96
C LEU A 669 3.55 15.00 -2.22
N TYR A 670 3.97 16.25 -2.40
CA TYR A 670 3.30 17.41 -1.83
C TYR A 670 1.84 17.55 -2.31
N ARG A 671 1.57 17.37 -3.61
CA ARG A 671 0.19 17.36 -4.15
C ARG A 671 -0.65 16.25 -3.53
N ARG A 672 -0.11 15.04 -3.41
CA ARG A 672 -0.80 13.89 -2.79
C ARG A 672 -1.09 14.14 -1.31
N LYS A 673 -0.15 14.74 -0.56
CA LYS A 673 -0.35 15.18 0.83
C LYS A 673 -1.52 16.14 0.96
N LYS A 674 -1.57 17.15 0.08
CA LYS A 674 -2.63 18.17 0.07
C LYS A 674 -4.02 17.58 -0.19
N GLN A 675 -4.08 16.44 -0.88
CA GLN A 675 -5.31 15.67 -1.12
C GLN A 675 -5.66 14.71 0.02
N GLY A 676 -4.95 14.73 1.15
CA GLY A 676 -5.21 13.87 2.31
C GLY A 676 -4.79 12.41 2.13
N ARG A 677 -3.95 12.10 1.13
CA ARG A 677 -3.54 10.73 0.81
C ARG A 677 -2.43 10.20 1.72
N PRO A 678 -2.37 8.86 1.96
CA PRO A 678 -1.36 8.25 2.81
C PRO A 678 0.04 8.31 2.17
N LEU A 679 0.82 9.33 2.56
CA LEU A 679 2.14 9.59 1.98
C LEU A 679 3.12 8.41 2.08
N LEU A 680 3.14 7.72 3.22
CA LEU A 680 4.08 6.62 3.43
C LEU A 680 3.84 5.48 2.43
N ARG A 681 2.58 5.14 2.19
CA ARG A 681 2.21 4.12 1.20
C ARG A 681 2.56 4.58 -0.22
N ILE A 682 2.17 5.81 -0.59
CA ILE A 682 2.45 6.39 -1.91
C ILE A 682 3.95 6.48 -2.18
N PHE A 683 4.75 6.77 -1.15
CA PHE A 683 6.21 6.81 -1.26
C PHE A 683 6.78 5.49 -1.76
N PHE A 684 6.28 4.35 -1.25
CA PHE A 684 6.77 3.01 -1.63
C PHE A 684 6.08 2.42 -2.87
N THR A 685 4.78 2.67 -3.07
CA THR A 685 4.00 2.01 -4.14
C THR A 685 3.67 2.91 -5.33
N GLY A 686 3.87 4.22 -5.19
CA GLY A 686 3.47 5.22 -6.18
C GLY A 686 1.96 5.43 -6.27
N ASP A 687 1.56 6.48 -7.01
CA ASP A 687 0.16 6.81 -7.30
C ASP A 687 0.00 7.43 -8.72
N THR A 688 -1.23 7.68 -9.13
CA THR A 688 -1.59 8.49 -10.30
C THR A 688 -1.50 9.98 -9.99
N ASP A 689 -1.42 10.80 -11.04
CA ASP A 689 -1.53 12.26 -10.93
C ASP A 689 -2.54 12.83 -11.93
N GLU A 690 -2.75 14.14 -11.92
CA GLU A 690 -3.56 14.85 -12.92
C GLU A 690 -2.96 14.73 -14.32
N GLY A 691 -3.81 14.58 -15.34
CA GLY A 691 -3.39 14.42 -16.74
C GLY A 691 -3.78 13.08 -17.36
N ALA A 692 -3.79 13.05 -18.70
CA ALA A 692 -4.12 11.86 -19.45
C ALA A 692 -3.01 10.80 -19.33
N ALA A 693 -3.39 9.53 -19.38
CA ALA A 693 -2.41 8.46 -19.49
C ALA A 693 -1.82 8.47 -20.91
N GLU A 694 -0.68 9.12 -21.09
CA GLU A 694 0.05 9.09 -22.34
C GLU A 694 0.65 7.70 -22.57
N LYS A 695 0.60 7.22 -23.82
CA LYS A 695 1.36 6.02 -24.19
C LYS A 695 2.84 6.31 -23.95
N LEU A 696 3.58 5.33 -23.43
CA LEU A 696 5.04 5.43 -23.31
C LEU A 696 5.59 5.87 -24.68
N ASN A 697 6.27 7.01 -24.74
CA ASN A 697 6.96 7.46 -25.95
C ASN A 697 8.10 6.47 -26.23
N THR A 698 7.84 5.48 -27.09
CA THR A 698 8.83 4.46 -27.48
C THR A 698 9.88 4.99 -28.46
N THR A 699 9.80 6.26 -28.84
CA THR A 699 10.59 6.87 -29.91
C THR A 699 11.79 7.67 -29.41
N GLU A 700 12.09 7.71 -28.10
CA GLU A 700 13.19 8.51 -27.53
C GLU A 700 14.52 8.30 -28.27
N PHE A 701 14.92 7.04 -28.45
CA PHE A 701 16.16 6.66 -29.15
C PHE A 701 15.99 6.41 -30.65
N GLU A 702 14.78 6.55 -31.18
CA GLU A 702 14.51 6.44 -32.62
C GLU A 702 14.75 7.78 -33.35
N ARG A 703 15.05 8.86 -32.60
CA ARG A 703 15.35 10.20 -33.10
C ARG A 703 16.81 10.31 -33.61
N PRO A 704 17.13 11.33 -34.43
CA PRO A 704 18.50 11.58 -34.86
C PRO A 704 19.46 11.81 -33.69
N VAL A 705 20.68 11.26 -33.79
CA VAL A 705 21.70 11.28 -32.72
C VAL A 705 22.01 12.69 -32.23
N GLY A 706 22.08 13.70 -33.12
CA GLY A 706 22.35 15.08 -32.73
C GLY A 706 21.27 15.67 -31.82
N THR A 707 20.01 15.28 -32.00
CA THR A 707 18.91 15.70 -31.13
C THR A 707 18.98 15.00 -29.78
N ILE A 708 19.31 13.71 -29.76
CA ILE A 708 19.50 12.96 -28.52
C ILE A 708 20.64 13.57 -27.69
N ILE A 709 21.79 13.85 -28.30
CA ILE A 709 22.92 14.48 -27.61
C ILE A 709 22.53 15.85 -27.06
N LYS A 710 21.75 16.64 -27.82
CA LYS A 710 21.27 17.94 -27.35
C LYS A 710 20.37 17.79 -26.11
N ASP A 711 19.45 16.83 -26.11
CA ASP A 711 18.53 16.60 -24.99
C ASP A 711 19.27 16.01 -23.76
N VAL A 712 20.31 15.21 -23.98
CA VAL A 712 21.22 14.66 -22.94
C VAL A 712 22.03 15.76 -22.26
N VAL A 713 22.49 16.77 -23.00
CA VAL A 713 23.33 17.86 -22.46
C VAL A 713 22.50 19.05 -21.96
N GLY A 714 21.36 19.32 -22.59
CA GLY A 714 20.51 20.50 -22.32
C GLY A 714 19.23 20.20 -21.53
N GLY A 715 19.01 18.95 -21.14
CA GLY A 715 17.86 18.55 -20.34
C GLY A 715 17.92 19.14 -18.94
N GLY A 716 17.17 20.22 -18.70
CA GLY A 716 17.06 20.87 -17.38
C GLY A 716 18.29 21.65 -16.90
N VAL A 717 19.43 21.47 -17.57
CA VAL A 717 20.70 22.14 -17.27
C VAL A 717 20.96 23.22 -18.31
N THR A 718 21.29 24.43 -17.86
CA THR A 718 21.71 25.51 -18.75
C THR A 718 23.00 26.18 -18.26
N PHE A 719 23.65 26.89 -19.17
CA PHE A 719 24.96 27.50 -18.96
C PHE A 719 24.90 29.04 -19.05
N PRO A 720 24.27 29.76 -18.09
CA PRO A 720 24.26 31.21 -18.10
C PRO A 720 25.68 31.77 -18.01
N VAL A 721 26.01 32.69 -18.91
CA VAL A 721 27.35 33.29 -18.99
C VAL A 721 27.81 33.84 -17.64
N ASN A 722 26.90 34.46 -16.88
CA ASN A 722 27.25 35.01 -15.57
C ASN A 722 27.72 33.96 -14.56
N LEU A 723 27.11 32.77 -14.55
CA LEU A 723 27.52 31.68 -13.66
C LEU A 723 28.79 31.00 -14.16
N ILE A 724 28.92 30.82 -15.49
CA ILE A 724 30.13 30.24 -16.09
C ILE A 724 31.36 31.09 -15.81
N LEU A 725 31.23 32.43 -15.78
CA LEU A 725 32.32 33.33 -15.40
C LEU A 725 32.77 33.19 -13.94
N CYS A 726 31.96 32.60 -13.05
CA CYS A 726 32.35 32.31 -11.68
C CYS A 726 33.22 31.05 -11.55
N LEU A 727 33.17 30.10 -12.50
CA LEU A 727 33.96 28.87 -12.44
C LEU A 727 35.47 29.13 -12.49
N PRO A 728 36.01 29.95 -13.43
CA PRO A 728 37.42 30.30 -13.42
C PRO A 728 37.87 30.98 -12.12
N ILE A 729 37.01 31.80 -11.51
CA ILE A 729 37.31 32.45 -10.22
C ILE A 729 37.46 31.38 -9.13
N GLY A 730 36.49 30.47 -9.01
CA GLY A 730 36.56 29.39 -8.03
C GLY A 730 37.77 28.47 -8.22
N ILE A 731 38.06 28.08 -9.46
CA ILE A 731 39.25 27.28 -9.80
C ILE A 731 40.51 28.04 -9.43
N TRP A 732 40.65 29.30 -9.84
CA TRP A 732 41.83 30.09 -9.56
C TRP A 732 42.09 30.29 -8.06
N LEU A 733 41.04 30.48 -7.26
CA LEU A 733 41.14 30.56 -5.80
C LEU A 733 41.73 29.27 -5.18
N MET A 734 41.43 28.10 -5.75
CA MET A 734 42.02 26.84 -5.28
C MET A 734 43.53 26.72 -5.57
N PHE A 735 44.07 27.58 -6.45
CA PHE A 735 45.48 27.57 -6.88
C PHE A 735 46.27 28.82 -6.43
N THR A 736 45.78 29.63 -5.47
CA THR A 736 46.47 30.85 -5.01
C THR A 736 47.83 30.60 -4.36
N ARG A 737 48.06 29.39 -3.85
CA ARG A 737 49.39 28.94 -3.38
C ARG A 737 50.44 29.03 -4.50
N ILE A 738 50.07 28.69 -5.72
CA ILE A 738 50.96 28.68 -6.89
C ILE A 738 50.96 30.06 -7.58
N THR A 739 49.80 30.68 -7.72
CA THR A 739 49.67 31.90 -8.54
C THR A 739 50.01 33.19 -7.78
N LEU A 740 49.69 33.26 -6.48
CA LEU A 740 49.91 34.44 -5.64
C LEU A 740 50.93 34.22 -4.52
N GLY A 741 51.46 32.99 -4.37
CA GLY A 741 52.32 32.64 -3.24
C GLY A 741 51.60 32.74 -1.90
N ALA A 742 50.29 32.50 -1.87
CA ALA A 742 49.52 32.54 -0.62
C ALA A 742 49.95 31.38 0.30
N GLU A 743 50.13 31.67 1.59
CA GLU A 743 50.55 30.68 2.59
C GLU A 743 49.61 30.69 3.83
N GLY A 744 49.70 29.63 4.64
CA GLY A 744 49.00 29.53 5.91
C GLY A 744 47.47 29.64 5.80
N GLY A 745 46.86 30.39 6.73
CA GLY A 745 45.40 30.53 6.82
C GLY A 745 44.75 31.18 5.59
N MET A 746 45.46 32.06 4.89
CA MET A 746 44.94 32.73 3.68
C MET A 746 44.73 31.73 2.54
N ALA A 747 45.74 30.91 2.25
CA ALA A 747 45.64 29.88 1.21
C ALA A 747 44.56 28.83 1.51
N ASN A 748 44.36 28.49 2.79
CA ASN A 748 43.30 27.58 3.21
C ASN A 748 41.92 28.19 3.00
N ALA A 749 41.76 29.48 3.32
CA ALA A 749 40.52 30.20 3.09
C ALA A 749 40.17 30.32 1.61
N ASP A 750 41.13 30.69 0.76
CA ASP A 750 40.95 30.76 -0.70
C ASP A 750 40.53 29.40 -1.27
N HIS A 751 41.17 28.31 -0.82
CA HIS A 751 40.86 26.97 -1.29
C HIS A 751 39.45 26.51 -0.89
N ILE A 752 39.03 26.77 0.36
CA ILE A 752 37.67 26.48 0.84
C ILE A 752 36.64 27.30 0.06
N ILE A 753 36.88 28.60 -0.11
CA ILE A 753 35.95 29.48 -0.82
C ILE A 753 35.87 29.07 -2.29
N GLY A 754 37.00 28.80 -2.94
CA GLY A 754 37.07 28.43 -4.36
C GLY A 754 36.31 27.14 -4.66
N SER A 755 36.51 26.09 -3.87
CA SER A 755 35.81 24.81 -4.01
C SER A 755 34.29 24.92 -3.75
N LEU A 756 33.88 25.72 -2.76
CA LEU A 756 32.47 26.01 -2.50
C LEU A 756 31.84 26.85 -3.63
N VAL A 757 32.57 27.80 -4.22
CA VAL A 757 32.11 28.56 -5.38
C VAL A 757 31.83 27.63 -6.55
N ILE A 758 32.76 26.72 -6.89
CA ILE A 758 32.55 25.75 -7.97
C ILE A 758 31.31 24.90 -7.69
N THR A 759 31.17 24.40 -6.46
CA THR A 759 30.02 23.59 -6.04
C THR A 759 28.70 24.34 -6.23
N VAL A 760 28.61 25.56 -5.71
CA VAL A 760 27.41 26.40 -5.81
C VAL A 760 27.08 26.71 -7.27
N VAL A 761 28.09 27.01 -8.09
CA VAL A 761 27.88 27.29 -9.52
C VAL A 761 27.32 26.07 -10.23
N VAL A 762 27.89 24.87 -10.02
CA VAL A 762 27.43 23.65 -10.70
C VAL A 762 26.00 23.29 -10.29
N ILE A 763 25.65 23.38 -9.00
CA ILE A 763 24.26 23.22 -8.53
C ILE A 763 23.34 24.23 -9.23
N ALA A 764 23.79 25.48 -9.33
CA ALA A 764 23.02 26.54 -9.94
C ALA A 764 22.93 26.43 -11.47
N LEU A 765 23.59 25.49 -12.15
CA LEU A 765 23.42 25.23 -13.59
C LEU A 765 22.07 24.58 -13.90
N ALA A 766 21.54 23.76 -12.98
CA ALA A 766 20.17 23.28 -13.08
C ALA A 766 19.19 24.45 -12.94
N GLU A 767 18.18 24.52 -13.81
CA GLU A 767 17.15 25.57 -13.69
C GLU A 767 16.37 25.42 -12.38
N THR A 768 16.08 24.19 -11.94
CA THR A 768 15.45 23.92 -10.63
C THR A 768 16.34 24.31 -9.45
N GLY A 769 17.66 24.24 -9.61
CA GLY A 769 18.68 24.62 -8.62
C GLY A 769 19.10 26.09 -8.68
N ARG A 770 18.51 26.91 -9.58
CA ARG A 770 19.02 28.24 -9.94
C ARG A 770 19.17 29.20 -8.76
N ALA A 771 18.31 29.09 -7.75
CA ALA A 771 18.38 29.92 -6.54
C ALA A 771 19.67 29.71 -5.72
N ALA A 772 20.35 28.56 -5.87
CA ALA A 772 21.60 28.27 -5.19
C ALA A 772 22.69 29.31 -5.48
N ARG A 773 22.64 30.00 -6.62
CA ARG A 773 23.62 31.06 -6.97
C ARG A 773 23.72 32.15 -5.91
N PHE A 774 22.67 32.41 -5.12
CA PHE A 774 22.72 33.41 -4.06
C PHE A 774 23.68 33.02 -2.93
N ALA A 775 24.06 31.75 -2.79
CA ALA A 775 25.12 31.32 -1.89
C ALA A 775 26.52 31.84 -2.32
N LEU A 776 26.69 32.35 -3.55
CA LEU A 776 27.91 33.05 -3.96
C LEU A 776 28.06 34.40 -3.25
N MET A 777 26.98 35.03 -2.80
CA MET A 777 27.06 36.32 -2.08
C MET A 777 27.77 36.19 -0.73
N PRO A 778 27.38 35.29 0.19
CA PRO A 778 28.13 35.09 1.43
C PRO A 778 29.55 34.57 1.19
N LEU A 779 29.80 33.76 0.15
CA LEU A 779 31.15 33.33 -0.22
C LEU A 779 32.02 34.50 -0.70
N GLY A 780 31.45 35.39 -1.54
CA GLY A 780 32.10 36.62 -1.95
C GLY A 780 32.35 37.58 -0.78
N ALA A 781 31.42 37.68 0.16
CA ALA A 781 31.61 38.46 1.38
C ALA A 781 32.72 37.88 2.28
N ALA A 782 32.80 36.55 2.41
CA ALA A 782 33.89 35.90 3.13
C ALA A 782 35.25 36.17 2.45
N LEU A 783 35.30 36.12 1.11
CA LEU A 783 36.50 36.45 0.34
C LEU A 783 36.95 37.90 0.53
N LEU A 784 36.02 38.82 0.77
CA LEU A 784 36.35 40.22 1.07
C LEU A 784 37.06 40.39 2.42
N VAL A 785 36.68 39.57 3.42
CA VAL A 785 37.13 39.71 4.81
C VAL A 785 38.43 38.94 5.08
N THR A 786 38.58 37.76 4.47
CA THR A 786 39.70 36.83 4.74
C THR A 786 41.11 37.42 4.58
N PRO A 787 41.42 38.31 3.60
CA PRO A 787 42.74 38.91 3.49
C PRO A 787 43.12 39.79 4.69
N PHE A 788 42.14 40.46 5.30
CA PHE A 788 42.35 41.32 6.47
C PHE A 788 42.50 40.51 7.75
N VAL A 789 41.78 39.40 7.86
CA VAL A 789 41.86 38.47 9.01
C VAL A 789 43.24 37.81 9.07
N TYR A 790 43.78 37.40 7.92
CA TYR A 790 45.05 36.68 7.86
C TYR A 790 46.27 37.56 7.50
N GLY A 791 46.09 38.89 7.37
CA GLY A 791 47.19 39.82 7.11
C GLY A 791 47.88 39.61 5.77
N ALA A 792 47.10 39.42 4.69
CA ALA A 792 47.62 39.13 3.35
C ALA A 792 48.31 40.34 2.68
N GLY A 793 49.19 40.08 1.73
CA GLY A 793 49.88 41.13 0.95
C GLY A 793 48.93 41.93 0.04
N GLY A 794 49.37 43.12 -0.40
CA GLY A 794 48.53 44.04 -1.18
C GLY A 794 47.96 43.45 -2.48
N ILE A 795 48.70 42.56 -3.14
CA ILE A 795 48.23 41.86 -4.35
C ILE A 795 47.08 40.89 -4.02
N SER A 796 47.20 40.10 -2.95
CA SER A 796 46.16 39.18 -2.48
C SER A 796 44.91 39.91 -2.01
N ILE A 797 45.06 41.07 -1.35
CA ILE A 797 43.94 41.93 -0.97
C ILE A 797 43.20 42.42 -2.22
N ALA A 798 43.92 42.98 -3.21
CA ALA A 798 43.32 43.48 -4.44
C ALA A 798 42.61 42.36 -5.23
N ALA A 799 43.26 41.20 -5.36
CA ALA A 799 42.69 40.00 -5.98
C ALA A 799 41.37 39.57 -5.32
N SER A 800 41.35 39.52 -3.99
CA SER A 800 40.18 39.07 -3.21
C SER A 800 39.02 40.06 -3.31
N ILE A 801 39.29 41.38 -3.31
CA ILE A 801 38.28 42.42 -3.53
C ILE A 801 37.66 42.29 -4.93
N ILE A 802 38.48 42.12 -5.97
CA ILE A 802 38.00 41.97 -7.35
C ILE A 802 37.14 40.71 -7.48
N CYS A 803 37.64 39.57 -7.00
CA CYS A 803 36.92 38.30 -7.06
C CYS A 803 35.62 38.36 -6.25
N SER A 804 35.63 38.98 -5.07
CA SER A 804 34.45 39.20 -4.24
C SER A 804 33.37 39.99 -5.00
N ALA A 805 33.74 41.14 -5.57
CA ALA A 805 32.82 41.98 -6.32
C ALA A 805 32.25 41.26 -7.54
N LEU A 806 33.08 40.49 -8.25
CA LEU A 806 32.66 39.68 -9.39
C LEU A 806 31.69 38.57 -8.97
N LEU A 807 32.00 37.79 -7.94
CA LEU A 807 31.13 36.70 -7.47
C LEU A 807 29.76 37.22 -7.02
N ILE A 808 29.74 38.32 -6.25
CA ILE A 808 28.49 38.96 -5.81
C ILE A 808 27.73 39.49 -7.02
N GLY A 809 28.35 40.30 -7.87
CA GLY A 809 27.69 40.92 -9.03
C GLY A 809 27.14 39.93 -10.04
N LEU A 810 27.91 38.87 -10.35
CA LEU A 810 27.52 37.81 -11.28
C LEU A 810 26.38 36.93 -10.73
N SER A 811 26.26 36.81 -9.41
CA SER A 811 25.19 36.02 -8.77
C SER A 811 23.81 36.69 -8.81
N LEU A 812 23.73 38.01 -8.99
CA LEU A 812 22.45 38.74 -8.96
C LEU A 812 21.56 38.42 -10.18
N ARG A 813 22.17 38.15 -11.34
CA ARG A 813 21.43 37.85 -12.57
C ARG A 813 20.97 36.40 -12.60
N LYS A 814 19.68 36.20 -12.84
CA LYS A 814 19.04 34.88 -12.97
C LYS A 814 19.53 34.07 -14.17
N GLY A 815 19.84 34.73 -15.29
CA GLY A 815 20.10 34.07 -16.56
C GLY A 815 18.82 33.60 -17.25
N ASN A 816 18.97 32.91 -18.38
CA ASN A 816 17.83 32.41 -19.16
C ASN A 816 17.28 31.12 -18.51
N ILE A 817 15.95 31.03 -18.47
CA ILE A 817 15.20 29.82 -18.09
C ILE A 817 14.39 29.40 -19.32
N HIS A 818 14.50 28.14 -19.73
CA HIS A 818 13.92 27.61 -20.95
C HIS A 818 12.67 26.77 -20.71
N ASN A 819 12.50 26.18 -19.52
CA ASN A 819 11.38 25.29 -19.21
C ASN A 819 10.52 25.81 -18.05
N SER A 820 9.26 25.35 -17.99
CA SER A 820 8.39 25.44 -16.82
C SER A 820 8.49 24.18 -15.96
N TYR A 821 8.39 24.40 -14.65
CA TYR A 821 8.52 23.41 -13.57
C TYR A 821 7.30 23.41 -12.65
N GLY A 822 6.17 23.95 -13.12
CA GLY A 822 4.89 23.98 -12.43
C GLY A 822 4.96 24.70 -11.08
N LEU A 823 4.66 23.97 -9.99
CA LEU A 823 4.70 24.53 -8.63
C LEU A 823 6.07 25.08 -8.24
N TRP A 824 7.16 24.61 -8.87
CA TRP A 824 8.52 25.01 -8.55
C TRP A 824 8.95 26.31 -9.22
N ASP A 825 8.22 26.82 -10.22
CA ASP A 825 8.60 28.06 -10.94
C ASP A 825 8.80 29.25 -10.00
N LYS A 826 8.10 29.28 -8.87
CA LYS A 826 8.22 30.31 -7.83
C LYS A 826 9.54 30.25 -7.05
N ALA A 827 10.16 29.07 -6.95
CA ALA A 827 11.44 28.87 -6.29
C ALA A 827 12.62 29.17 -7.22
N ILE A 828 12.39 29.23 -8.53
CA ILE A 828 13.37 29.66 -9.53
C ILE A 828 13.39 31.19 -9.54
N VAL A 829 14.04 31.77 -8.54
CA VAL A 829 14.30 33.22 -8.44
C VAL A 829 15.61 33.59 -9.06
#